data_AF-A0A7C7YTS6-F1
#
_entry.id   AF-A0A7C7YTS6-F1
#
_cell.length_a   1.000
_cell.length_b   1.000
_cell.length_c   1.000
_cell.angle_alpha   90.00
_cell.angle_beta   90.00
_cell.angle_gamma   90.00
#
_symmetry.space_group_name_H-M   'P 1'
#
loop_
_entity.id
_entity.type
_entity.pdbx_description
1 polymer ?
#
loop_
_entity_poly.entity_id
_entity_poly.type
_entity_poly.pdbx_seq_one_letter_code
_entity_poly.pdbx_strand_id
1 'polypeptide(L)'
;MIPTFLVRTCLSLALLSLGALAFVHEDDPKLLDRVAPFGGPGYTPGAHLPRHGRPQQFLPPTGSTSLLGTGLGSGSIQFPAQSVTLLSWLPLGQLAAGANSGNDCWGYVAPSGREYALIGLSNGTAFVEISDPSDPQVISFQSGSPSLWRDVKTYESYAYAVSEGGGGIQIFDLGNIDNGQVNLVNTVTSGGTQKSHNVAIDTESGYLYRCGGASDTGLRIYNLSNPTSPQFVGSWHGRYVHDVQVVTYTSGPYAGREIAFACGGFGNGSVQTGLSIVDVTNKNNPQVRAQYQYPGGRYSHQAWLSEDRQVLYLDDELDENGVLPTTTHVIDVSDIDDPQHVSTFTNGNSSIGHNLYTKGNLVFEANYRSGLRVFDVSSPLAGVEVASFDTWPGDDTDAFNGLWSCYPYFPSGVVIGSDLEKGLFVWWVGTPPVSLALAANAPELIAPGGDSLLVTIAEDAPGDLAVGSARLFFDAGLGLVEVPLVALGGDDYRADFPATTCGAEVRWFIGARSQNGTLWTLPDEAPFTSYRSLSGDVERVALEEDFEVGPAGWIAGDLADTATAGIWELGVPVAGLATPDSDHTPGGSQCWLTGANSDVGGGFTSLTSPNMDLAGWNDPILSFWYWFSKGEGSPQPPDKFSIRVSVDGGAQWTLLEAIDTPQHASIASWRHASFRLKDFVVPTGSTRVRFMAADVNIDSIIEACVDDLRVSEALCGCSITPGCSAAANSVGAGAQLSVLGSPSLTVNDLELHSHSGVPGQFGVHFYGPGNFETPFGDGSLCVSGGTFRLQPPQSFNSSGEMVRVIDLAAPPTGGGQSEILAGSTWYFQVWYRDPAGPLGNGYNLSSSLGISFCP
;
A
#
# COMPACT_ATOMS: atom_id res chain seq x y z
N MET A 1 -17.47 -81.28 -32.42
CA MET A 1 -18.82 -80.94 -32.93
C MET A 1 -19.42 -79.90 -31.99
N ILE A 2 -19.57 -78.66 -32.49
CA ILE A 2 -20.54 -77.57 -32.21
C ILE A 2 -21.51 -77.78 -31.00
N PRO A 3 -21.93 -76.80 -30.13
CA PRO A 3 -21.93 -75.31 -30.28
C PRO A 3 -21.75 -74.38 -29.01
N THR A 4 -21.52 -73.08 -29.29
CA THR A 4 -22.14 -71.81 -28.80
C THR A 4 -22.21 -71.25 -27.36
N PHE A 5 -21.99 -69.91 -27.33
CA PHE A 5 -22.65 -68.78 -26.59
C PHE A 5 -22.31 -68.62 -25.09
N LEU A 6 -21.98 -67.44 -24.50
CA LEU A 6 -22.40 -66.03 -24.67
C LEU A 6 -21.32 -65.08 -24.00
N VAL A 7 -20.81 -64.01 -24.65
CA VAL A 7 -20.95 -62.54 -24.34
C VAL A 7 -20.71 -62.14 -22.85
N ARG A 8 -19.88 -61.20 -22.36
CA ARG A 8 -19.07 -60.03 -22.81
C ARG A 8 -18.15 -59.68 -21.61
N THR A 9 -16.90 -59.26 -21.79
CA THR A 9 -16.41 -57.88 -21.49
C THR A 9 -15.00 -57.70 -22.06
N CYS A 10 -14.76 -56.56 -22.70
CA CYS A 10 -13.48 -56.18 -23.29
C CYS A 10 -12.47 -55.79 -22.21
N LEU A 11 -11.25 -56.32 -22.27
CA LEU A 11 -10.04 -55.61 -21.84
C LEU A 11 -8.94 -55.93 -22.86
N SER A 12 -8.61 -54.93 -23.67
CA SER A 12 -7.61 -54.98 -24.73
C SER A 12 -6.20 -54.81 -24.17
N LEU A 13 -5.29 -55.68 -24.61
CA LEU A 13 -3.83 -55.53 -24.55
C LEU A 13 -3.40 -54.16 -25.09
N ALA A 14 -2.49 -53.49 -24.38
CA ALA A 14 -1.48 -52.63 -24.98
C ALA A 14 -0.15 -52.93 -24.31
N LEU A 15 0.77 -53.50 -25.09
CA LEU A 15 2.17 -53.71 -24.72
C LEU A 15 2.82 -52.37 -24.37
N LEU A 16 3.60 -52.37 -23.29
CA LEU A 16 4.48 -51.28 -22.90
C LEU A 16 5.50 -50.98 -24.02
N SER A 17 5.32 -49.86 -24.70
CA SER A 17 6.43 -49.09 -25.25
C SER A 17 6.98 -48.24 -24.10
N LEU A 18 8.10 -48.66 -23.50
CA LEU A 18 8.95 -47.74 -22.75
C LEU A 18 9.52 -46.74 -23.77
N GLY A 19 8.77 -45.66 -24.01
CA GLY A 19 9.32 -44.44 -24.57
C GLY A 19 10.28 -43.85 -23.54
N ALA A 20 11.46 -43.45 -23.98
CA ALA A 20 12.48 -42.82 -23.16
C ALA A 20 11.88 -41.63 -22.39
N LEU A 21 11.66 -41.83 -21.10
CA LEU A 21 11.46 -40.75 -20.14
C LEU A 21 12.77 -39.97 -20.10
N ALA A 22 12.69 -38.69 -20.45
CA ALA A 22 13.78 -37.76 -20.28
C ALA A 22 14.13 -37.71 -18.78
N PHE A 23 15.40 -37.87 -18.44
CA PHE A 23 15.90 -37.53 -17.11
C PHE A 23 15.69 -36.02 -16.92
N VAL A 24 14.62 -35.69 -16.20
CA VAL A 24 14.37 -34.38 -15.59
C VAL A 24 15.25 -34.30 -14.34
N HIS A 25 15.57 -33.08 -13.89
CA HIS A 25 16.13 -32.77 -12.58
C HIS A 25 15.11 -33.19 -11.48
N GLU A 26 14.78 -34.49 -11.36
CA GLU A 26 13.68 -34.98 -10.50
C GLU A 26 13.99 -34.84 -9.00
N ASP A 27 15.23 -34.55 -8.64
CA ASP A 27 15.67 -34.34 -7.26
C ASP A 27 15.76 -32.85 -6.88
N ASP A 28 15.14 -31.93 -7.65
CA ASP A 28 15.22 -30.50 -7.36
C ASP A 28 14.37 -30.10 -6.13
N PRO A 29 14.99 -29.59 -5.05
CA PRO A 29 14.27 -29.19 -3.84
C PRO A 29 13.18 -28.15 -4.09
N LYS A 30 13.31 -27.29 -5.11
CA LYS A 30 12.32 -26.25 -5.46
C LYS A 30 10.95 -26.84 -5.79
N LEU A 31 10.90 -28.07 -6.31
CA LEU A 31 9.63 -28.74 -6.61
C LEU A 31 8.85 -29.13 -5.36
N LEU A 32 9.53 -29.31 -4.22
CA LEU A 32 8.93 -29.72 -2.95
C LEU A 32 8.20 -28.57 -2.26
N ASP A 33 8.70 -27.35 -2.43
CA ASP A 33 8.17 -26.16 -1.77
C ASP A 33 7.06 -25.46 -2.56
N ARG A 34 6.67 -26.00 -3.72
CA ARG A 34 5.71 -25.32 -4.62
C ARG A 34 4.36 -25.11 -3.94
N VAL A 35 3.93 -23.86 -3.96
CA VAL A 35 2.55 -23.48 -3.67
C VAL A 35 1.84 -22.97 -4.93
N ALA A 36 0.54 -22.77 -4.84
CA ALA A 36 -0.22 -22.20 -5.95
C ALA A 36 0.17 -20.72 -6.17
N PRO A 37 0.19 -20.24 -7.42
CA PRO A 37 0.33 -18.82 -7.73
C PRO A 37 -0.67 -17.95 -6.96
N PHE A 38 -0.25 -16.75 -6.58
CA PHE A 38 -1.15 -15.76 -6.03
C PHE A 38 -2.19 -15.32 -7.08
N GLY A 39 -3.47 -15.39 -6.70
CA GLY A 39 -4.60 -15.15 -7.60
C GLY A 39 -5.23 -13.75 -7.52
N GLY A 40 -4.76 -12.87 -6.62
CA GLY A 40 -5.30 -11.52 -6.47
C GLY A 40 -4.93 -10.58 -7.64
N PRO A 41 -5.42 -9.33 -7.63
CA PRO A 41 -5.27 -8.35 -8.71
C PRO A 41 -3.98 -7.52 -8.67
N GLY A 42 -3.04 -7.78 -7.77
CA GLY A 42 -1.79 -7.03 -7.72
C GLY A 42 -1.94 -5.61 -7.17
N TYR A 43 -1.05 -4.73 -7.60
CA TYR A 43 -0.97 -3.32 -7.20
C TYR A 43 -0.60 -2.44 -8.41
N THR A 44 -1.50 -1.57 -8.88
CA THR A 44 -1.22 -0.67 -10.01
C THR A 44 -1.90 0.68 -9.80
N PRO A 45 -1.41 1.51 -8.86
CA PRO A 45 -2.12 2.73 -8.43
C PRO A 45 -2.39 3.69 -9.59
N GLY A 46 -1.49 3.80 -10.57
CA GLY A 46 -1.66 4.66 -11.74
C GLY A 46 -2.76 4.18 -12.70
N ALA A 47 -3.03 2.87 -12.77
CA ALA A 47 -4.06 2.30 -13.66
C ALA A 47 -5.49 2.73 -13.26
N HIS A 48 -5.68 3.07 -11.99
CA HIS A 48 -6.94 3.53 -11.41
C HIS A 48 -7.19 5.03 -11.58
N LEU A 49 -6.24 5.76 -12.18
CA LEU A 49 -6.37 7.20 -12.41
C LEU A 49 -6.97 7.51 -13.80
N PRO A 50 -7.77 8.58 -13.95
CA PRO A 50 -8.30 9.03 -15.23
C PRO A 50 -7.20 9.31 -16.28
N ARG A 51 -6.94 8.35 -17.17
CA ARG A 51 -6.14 8.66 -18.38
C ARG A 51 -6.91 9.63 -19.26
N HIS A 52 -6.26 10.72 -19.71
CA HIS A 52 -6.69 11.65 -20.78
C HIS A 52 -8.04 11.28 -21.46
N GLY A 53 -9.17 11.66 -20.84
CA GLY A 53 -10.51 11.54 -21.44
C GLY A 53 -11.30 10.25 -21.19
N ARG A 54 -10.93 9.39 -20.23
CA ARG A 54 -11.79 8.30 -19.75
C ARG A 54 -12.24 8.55 -18.30
N PRO A 55 -13.54 8.80 -18.04
CA PRO A 55 -14.02 8.83 -16.65
C PRO A 55 -13.91 7.42 -16.07
N GLN A 56 -13.17 7.26 -14.97
CA GLN A 56 -13.19 6.06 -14.14
C GLN A 56 -13.95 6.39 -12.85
N GLN A 57 -14.89 5.52 -12.47
CA GLN A 57 -15.48 5.59 -11.14
C GLN A 57 -14.43 5.18 -10.12
N PHE A 58 -14.35 5.91 -9.00
CA PHE A 58 -13.62 5.47 -7.83
C PHE A 58 -14.38 4.26 -7.28
N LEU A 59 -14.05 3.07 -7.78
CA LEU A 59 -14.43 1.82 -7.14
C LEU A 59 -13.31 1.55 -6.13
N PRO A 60 -13.46 1.94 -4.85
CA PRO A 60 -12.59 1.38 -3.85
C PRO A 60 -12.80 -0.15 -3.92
N PRO A 61 -11.74 -0.97 -3.83
CA PRO A 61 -11.88 -2.17 -3.02
C PRO A 61 -12.55 -1.73 -1.72
N THR A 62 -13.69 -2.30 -1.35
CA THR A 62 -14.31 -2.02 -0.06
C THR A 62 -13.35 -2.42 1.06
N GLY A 63 -12.51 -1.48 1.52
CA GLY A 63 -11.53 -1.74 2.58
C GLY A 63 -10.36 -0.75 2.52
N SER A 64 -9.82 -0.49 3.71
CA SER A 64 -8.54 0.18 3.95
C SER A 64 -7.37 -0.48 3.23
N THR A 65 -6.25 0.22 3.26
CA THR A 65 -5.12 0.06 2.38
C THR A 65 -3.83 -0.20 3.10
N SER A 66 -3.76 -1.41 3.62
CA SER A 66 -2.53 -2.18 3.53
C SER A 66 -2.73 -3.41 2.63
N LEU A 67 -3.77 -3.39 1.78
CA LEU A 67 -4.42 -4.62 1.32
C LEU A 67 -4.31 -4.80 -0.19
N LEU A 68 -3.26 -5.48 -0.64
CA LEU A 68 -3.08 -5.87 -2.03
C LEU A 68 -3.96 -7.08 -2.37
N GLY A 69 -5.23 -6.82 -2.73
CA GLY A 69 -5.96 -7.66 -3.67
C GLY A 69 -7.47 -7.89 -3.50
N THR A 70 -8.27 -7.66 -4.55
CA THR A 70 -9.65 -8.12 -4.72
C THR A 70 -9.87 -9.06 -5.92
N GLY A 71 -10.32 -10.28 -5.61
CA GLY A 71 -10.81 -11.25 -6.60
C GLY A 71 -10.92 -12.67 -6.01
N LEU A 72 -12.09 -12.98 -5.45
CA LEU A 72 -12.59 -14.33 -5.09
C LEU A 72 -11.52 -15.39 -4.73
N GLY A 73 -10.88 -15.27 -3.57
CA GLY A 73 -10.20 -16.42 -2.96
C GLY A 73 -9.01 -16.16 -2.04
N SER A 74 -8.40 -14.97 -2.00
CA SER A 74 -7.22 -14.72 -1.16
C SER A 74 -7.39 -13.50 -0.26
N GLY A 75 -7.00 -13.63 1.01
CA GLY A 75 -6.73 -12.50 1.89
C GLY A 75 -5.68 -11.58 1.29
N SER A 76 -5.74 -10.30 1.61
CA SER A 76 -4.76 -9.33 1.15
C SER A 76 -3.41 -9.54 1.83
N ILE A 77 -2.33 -9.30 1.09
CA ILE A 77 -0.96 -9.49 1.57
C ILE A 77 -0.35 -8.13 1.90
N GLN A 78 0.21 -8.01 3.10
CA GLN A 78 1.09 -6.90 3.48
C GLN A 78 2.53 -7.33 3.23
N PHE A 79 3.33 -6.47 2.60
CA PHE A 79 4.75 -6.72 2.37
C PHE A 79 5.58 -5.84 3.32
N PRO A 80 6.22 -6.42 4.35
CA PRO A 80 7.17 -5.71 5.19
C PRO A 80 8.26 -5.07 4.33
N ALA A 81 8.53 -3.79 4.57
CA ALA A 81 9.52 -3.03 3.80
C ALA A 81 10.26 -2.03 4.68
N GLN A 82 11.53 -1.80 4.36
CA GLN A 82 12.36 -0.76 4.94
C GLN A 82 13.11 -0.05 3.83
N SER A 83 12.94 1.27 3.72
CA SER A 83 13.60 2.09 2.69
C SER A 83 13.35 1.60 1.24
N VAL A 84 12.26 0.87 1.01
CA VAL A 84 11.80 0.45 -0.31
C VAL A 84 10.33 0.83 -0.45
N THR A 85 9.98 1.51 -1.54
CA THR A 85 8.59 1.83 -1.88
C THR A 85 8.11 0.91 -2.99
N LEU A 86 6.97 0.25 -2.79
CA LEU A 86 6.28 -0.48 -3.85
C LEU A 86 5.61 0.51 -4.81
N LEU A 87 6.00 0.47 -6.08
CA LEU A 87 5.41 1.32 -7.13
C LEU A 87 4.28 0.59 -7.86
N SER A 88 4.50 -0.68 -8.18
CA SER A 88 3.48 -1.58 -8.73
C SER A 88 3.86 -3.06 -8.56
N TRP A 89 2.88 -3.93 -8.75
CA TRP A 89 2.99 -5.38 -8.65
C TRP A 89 2.00 -6.07 -9.60
N LEU A 90 2.48 -6.96 -10.48
CA LEU A 90 1.66 -7.77 -11.36
C LEU A 90 1.76 -9.26 -11.02
N PRO A 91 0.67 -9.87 -10.55
CA PRO A 91 0.55 -11.32 -10.37
C PRO A 91 0.73 -12.10 -11.67
N LEU A 92 1.18 -13.35 -11.55
CA LEU A 92 1.45 -14.23 -12.69
C LEU A 92 0.29 -14.34 -13.69
N GLY A 93 -0.95 -14.38 -13.18
CA GLY A 93 -2.16 -14.45 -14.01
C GLY A 93 -2.39 -13.22 -14.90
N GLN A 94 -1.82 -12.07 -14.54
CA GLN A 94 -1.86 -10.85 -15.35
C GLN A 94 -0.74 -10.82 -16.40
N LEU A 95 0.38 -11.46 -16.11
CA LEU A 95 1.53 -11.55 -17.01
C LEU A 95 1.27 -12.56 -18.14
N ALA A 96 0.76 -13.74 -17.81
CA ALA A 96 0.38 -14.75 -18.81
C ALA A 96 -0.62 -15.77 -18.26
N ALA A 97 -1.63 -16.11 -19.08
CA ALA A 97 -2.57 -17.17 -18.74
C ALA A 97 -1.86 -18.53 -18.58
N GLY A 98 -2.13 -19.21 -17.46
CA GLY A 98 -1.59 -20.54 -17.17
C GLY A 98 -0.12 -20.57 -16.76
N ALA A 99 0.49 -19.41 -16.47
CA ALA A 99 1.78 -19.36 -15.79
C ALA A 99 1.61 -19.87 -14.34
N ASN A 100 2.42 -20.86 -13.96
CA ASN A 100 2.38 -21.49 -12.64
C ASN A 100 3.56 -21.09 -11.76
N SER A 101 4.53 -20.38 -12.31
CA SER A 101 5.61 -19.76 -11.55
C SER A 101 6.27 -18.62 -12.34
N GLY A 102 6.88 -17.66 -11.64
CA GLY A 102 7.92 -16.77 -12.18
C GLY A 102 9.29 -17.45 -12.21
N ASN A 103 10.28 -16.80 -12.80
CA ASN A 103 11.72 -17.11 -12.69
C ASN A 103 12.55 -15.86 -12.99
N ASP A 104 13.65 -15.91 -13.74
CA ASP A 104 14.53 -14.74 -13.89
C ASP A 104 13.82 -13.51 -14.49
N CYS A 105 14.34 -12.33 -14.18
CA CYS A 105 13.91 -11.07 -14.79
C CYS A 105 15.11 -10.24 -15.28
N TRP A 106 14.86 -9.45 -16.32
CA TRP A 106 15.86 -8.56 -16.91
C TRP A 106 15.21 -7.27 -17.43
N GLY A 107 16.03 -6.31 -17.85
CA GLY A 107 15.57 -5.03 -18.40
C GLY A 107 15.96 -4.79 -19.85
N TYR A 108 15.14 -3.99 -20.52
CA TYR A 108 15.43 -3.38 -21.83
C TYR A 108 15.06 -1.91 -21.81
N VAL A 109 15.94 -1.07 -22.35
CA VAL A 109 15.67 0.35 -22.59
C VAL A 109 15.62 0.56 -24.09
N ALA A 110 14.45 0.93 -24.60
CA ALA A 110 14.28 1.23 -26.01
C ALA A 110 15.02 2.53 -26.38
N PRO A 111 15.40 2.73 -27.67
CA PRO A 111 16.01 3.98 -28.12
C PRO A 111 15.20 5.25 -27.85
N SER A 112 13.89 5.12 -27.60
CA SER A 112 12.99 6.21 -27.20
C SER A 112 13.18 6.67 -25.75
N GLY A 113 13.90 5.88 -24.94
CA GLY A 113 14.01 6.06 -23.48
C GLY A 113 12.95 5.28 -22.68
N ARG A 114 12.01 4.58 -23.34
CA ARG A 114 11.04 3.74 -22.65
C ARG A 114 11.69 2.49 -22.08
N GLU A 115 11.28 2.13 -20.87
CA GLU A 115 11.82 1.04 -20.09
C GLU A 115 10.84 -0.14 -20.05
N TYR A 116 11.40 -1.35 -20.19
CA TYR A 116 10.65 -2.60 -20.27
C TYR A 116 11.27 -3.65 -19.35
N ALA A 117 10.45 -4.20 -18.47
CA ALA A 117 10.75 -5.42 -17.73
C ALA A 117 10.50 -6.65 -18.62
N LEU A 118 11.47 -7.55 -18.64
CA LEU A 118 11.37 -8.86 -19.27
C LEU A 118 11.32 -9.87 -18.14
N ILE A 119 10.24 -10.64 -18.04
CA ILE A 119 10.06 -11.63 -16.98
C ILE A 119 9.89 -13.01 -17.58
N GLY A 120 10.71 -13.95 -17.13
CA GLY A 120 10.54 -15.35 -17.46
C GLY A 120 9.46 -15.97 -16.59
N LEU A 121 8.67 -16.85 -17.22
CA LEU A 121 7.54 -17.55 -16.63
C LEU A 121 7.66 -19.05 -16.93
N SER A 122 6.91 -19.84 -16.16
CA SER A 122 6.91 -21.30 -16.30
C SER A 122 6.56 -21.79 -17.70
N ASN A 123 5.87 -20.97 -18.51
CA ASN A 123 5.36 -21.29 -19.84
C ASN A 123 5.86 -20.36 -20.96
N GLY A 124 6.72 -19.38 -20.68
CA GLY A 124 7.19 -18.42 -21.68
C GLY A 124 7.87 -17.19 -21.08
N THR A 125 7.98 -16.12 -21.87
CA THR A 125 8.57 -14.83 -21.45
C THR A 125 7.54 -13.72 -21.67
N ALA A 126 7.30 -12.87 -20.67
CA ALA A 126 6.46 -11.69 -20.80
C ALA A 126 7.31 -10.41 -20.89
N PHE A 127 6.79 -9.43 -21.62
CA PHE A 127 7.40 -8.12 -21.88
C PHE A 127 6.45 -7.06 -21.35
N VAL A 128 6.89 -6.30 -20.35
CA VAL A 128 6.06 -5.36 -19.60
C VAL A 128 6.71 -3.98 -19.69
N GLU A 129 5.97 -3.00 -20.19
CA GLU A 129 6.40 -1.61 -20.14
C GLU A 129 6.26 -1.08 -18.72
N ILE A 130 7.31 -0.42 -18.23
CA ILE A 130 7.38 0.15 -16.88
C ILE A 130 7.79 1.63 -16.88
N SER A 131 7.66 2.30 -18.04
CA SER A 131 8.02 3.73 -18.17
C SER A 131 7.15 4.65 -17.31
N ASP A 132 5.92 4.21 -17.00
CA ASP A 132 5.16 4.68 -15.84
C ASP A 132 5.16 3.56 -14.80
N PRO A 133 6.04 3.62 -13.78
CA PRO A 133 6.18 2.54 -12.79
C PRO A 133 4.93 2.29 -11.95
N SER A 134 3.98 3.22 -11.94
CA SER A 134 2.70 3.09 -11.22
C SER A 134 1.60 2.40 -12.04
N ASP A 135 1.79 2.28 -13.36
CA ASP A 135 0.82 1.72 -14.32
C ASP A 135 1.51 0.84 -15.38
N PRO A 136 2.20 -0.24 -14.96
CA PRO A 136 2.92 -1.12 -15.86
C PRO A 136 1.97 -1.83 -16.85
N GLN A 137 2.38 -1.92 -18.12
CA GLN A 137 1.54 -2.49 -19.20
C GLN A 137 2.18 -3.76 -19.79
N VAL A 138 1.46 -4.89 -19.77
CA VAL A 138 1.89 -6.10 -20.46
C VAL A 138 1.74 -5.91 -21.98
N ILE A 139 2.88 -5.82 -22.68
CA ILE A 139 2.96 -5.55 -24.12
C ILE A 139 2.78 -6.85 -24.91
N SER A 140 3.47 -7.90 -24.49
CA SER A 140 3.48 -9.18 -25.19
C SER A 140 3.84 -10.32 -24.26
N PHE A 141 3.34 -11.51 -24.58
CA PHE A 141 3.81 -12.77 -24.02
C PHE A 141 4.24 -13.69 -25.17
N GLN A 142 5.39 -14.36 -25.01
CA GLN A 142 5.94 -15.29 -25.98
C GLN A 142 6.10 -16.67 -25.34
N SER A 143 5.35 -17.65 -25.85
CA SER A 143 5.38 -19.02 -25.31
C SER A 143 6.76 -19.68 -25.48
N GLY A 144 7.11 -20.53 -24.52
CA GLY A 144 8.31 -21.35 -24.54
C GLY A 144 8.05 -22.74 -23.97
N SER A 145 9.07 -23.61 -24.00
CA SER A 145 8.97 -24.94 -23.38
C SER A 145 8.66 -24.82 -21.88
N PRO A 146 7.69 -25.56 -21.33
CA PRO A 146 7.38 -25.50 -19.90
C PRO A 146 8.58 -25.88 -19.03
N SER A 147 8.90 -25.04 -18.05
CA SER A 147 10.03 -25.25 -17.13
C SER A 147 9.96 -24.25 -15.99
N LEU A 148 10.40 -24.64 -14.79
CA LEU A 148 10.67 -23.67 -13.72
C LEU A 148 11.82 -22.74 -14.11
N TRP A 149 12.79 -23.25 -14.86
CA TRP A 149 14.02 -22.53 -15.19
C TRP A 149 13.94 -21.92 -16.58
N ARG A 150 13.94 -20.59 -16.59
CA ARG A 150 14.10 -19.77 -17.78
C ARG A 150 14.91 -18.55 -17.38
N ASP A 151 15.69 -18.10 -18.35
CA ASP A 151 16.51 -16.93 -18.23
C ASP A 151 16.45 -16.13 -19.53
N VAL A 152 16.58 -14.81 -19.43
CA VAL A 152 16.52 -13.86 -20.54
C VAL A 152 17.57 -12.76 -20.36
N LYS A 153 18.29 -12.45 -21.44
CA LYS A 153 19.20 -11.29 -21.50
C LYS A 153 19.00 -10.50 -22.79
N THR A 154 19.44 -9.25 -22.79
CA THR A 154 19.28 -8.33 -23.92
C THR A 154 20.62 -7.98 -24.57
N TYR A 155 20.62 -7.81 -25.89
CA TYR A 155 21.75 -7.29 -26.67
C TYR A 155 21.21 -6.47 -27.84
N GLU A 156 21.62 -5.20 -27.92
CA GLU A 156 21.03 -4.23 -28.84
C GLU A 156 19.49 -4.24 -28.72
N SER A 157 18.75 -4.32 -29.83
CA SER A 157 17.29 -4.39 -29.85
C SER A 157 16.73 -5.82 -29.83
N TYR A 158 17.45 -6.77 -29.23
CA TYR A 158 17.02 -8.17 -29.15
C TYR A 158 17.06 -8.71 -27.73
N ALA A 159 16.13 -9.62 -27.42
CA ALA A 159 16.18 -10.46 -26.21
C ALA A 159 16.42 -11.93 -26.58
N TYR A 160 17.19 -12.61 -25.74
CA TYR A 160 17.58 -14.00 -25.89
C TYR A 160 17.12 -14.77 -24.67
N ALA A 161 16.14 -15.65 -24.84
CA ALA A 161 15.64 -16.48 -23.75
C ALA A 161 16.04 -17.95 -23.92
N VAL A 162 16.40 -18.60 -22.81
CA VAL A 162 16.77 -20.01 -22.73
C VAL A 162 15.97 -20.71 -21.63
N SER A 163 15.87 -22.04 -21.68
CA SER A 163 15.14 -22.80 -20.67
C SER A 163 15.62 -24.24 -20.53
N GLU A 164 15.50 -24.81 -19.33
CA GLU A 164 15.77 -26.23 -19.10
C GLU A 164 14.67 -27.15 -19.63
N GLY A 165 13.50 -26.59 -19.95
CA GLY A 165 12.48 -27.26 -20.76
C GLY A 165 12.96 -27.57 -22.19
N GLY A 166 14.10 -27.00 -22.60
CA GLY A 166 14.67 -27.14 -23.92
C GLY A 166 14.20 -26.05 -24.89
N GLY A 167 14.37 -26.29 -26.19
CA GLY A 167 13.99 -25.34 -27.24
C GLY A 167 15.14 -24.45 -27.73
N GLY A 168 16.33 -24.47 -27.11
CA GLY A 168 17.47 -23.68 -27.55
C GLY A 168 17.39 -22.21 -27.09
N ILE A 169 17.86 -21.29 -27.93
CA ILE A 169 17.80 -19.84 -27.68
C ILE A 169 16.65 -19.26 -28.49
N GLN A 170 15.58 -18.81 -27.82
CA GLN A 170 14.54 -17.99 -28.45
C GLN A 170 15.04 -16.56 -28.61
N ILE A 171 14.84 -15.96 -29.79
CA ILE A 171 15.33 -14.62 -30.11
C ILE A 171 14.15 -13.73 -30.44
N PHE A 172 13.94 -12.71 -29.63
CA PHE A 172 12.85 -11.77 -29.77
C PHE A 172 13.37 -10.43 -30.29
N ASP A 173 12.73 -9.92 -31.34
CA ASP A 173 12.96 -8.58 -31.84
C ASP A 173 12.17 -7.56 -31.00
N LEU A 174 12.88 -6.62 -30.39
CA LEU A 174 12.38 -5.54 -29.55
C LEU A 174 12.39 -4.18 -30.28
N GLY A 175 12.81 -4.13 -31.54
CA GLY A 175 12.98 -2.88 -32.29
C GLY A 175 11.69 -2.10 -32.50
N ASN A 176 10.53 -2.74 -32.33
CA ASN A 176 9.21 -2.10 -32.42
C ASN A 176 8.35 -2.28 -31.15
N ILE A 177 8.97 -2.56 -30.01
CA ILE A 177 8.28 -2.80 -28.74
C ILE A 177 7.43 -1.60 -28.30
N ASP A 178 7.89 -0.38 -28.60
CA ASP A 178 7.17 0.87 -28.36
C ASP A 178 5.77 0.90 -28.99
N ASN A 179 5.59 0.19 -30.10
CA ASN A 179 4.32 0.10 -30.82
C ASN A 179 3.54 -1.17 -30.47
N GLY A 180 3.87 -1.82 -29.35
CA GLY A 180 3.18 -3.02 -28.88
C GLY A 180 3.63 -4.31 -29.56
N GLN A 181 4.80 -4.33 -30.23
CA GLN A 181 5.22 -5.47 -31.05
C GLN A 181 6.53 -6.08 -30.55
N VAL A 182 6.44 -7.35 -30.14
CA VAL A 182 7.59 -8.22 -29.86
C VAL A 182 7.40 -9.49 -30.70
N ASN A 183 8.39 -9.82 -31.53
CA ASN A 183 8.29 -10.97 -32.44
C ASN A 183 9.39 -11.99 -32.15
N LEU A 184 9.03 -13.26 -32.00
CA LEU A 184 10.01 -14.36 -32.09
C LEU A 184 10.53 -14.44 -33.53
N VAL A 185 11.76 -13.99 -33.75
CA VAL A 185 12.36 -13.93 -35.09
C VAL A 185 13.16 -15.19 -35.44
N ASN A 186 13.66 -15.91 -34.43
CA ASN A 186 14.38 -17.16 -34.63
C ASN A 186 14.47 -17.98 -33.33
N THR A 187 14.78 -19.27 -33.47
CA THR A 187 15.13 -20.16 -32.38
C THR A 187 16.40 -20.95 -32.73
N VAL A 188 17.51 -20.66 -32.07
CA VAL A 188 18.81 -21.31 -32.33
C VAL A 188 18.96 -22.57 -31.49
N THR A 189 19.11 -23.72 -32.14
CA THR A 189 19.25 -25.03 -31.50
C THR A 189 20.63 -25.68 -31.68
N SER A 190 21.55 -25.03 -32.39
CA SER A 190 22.93 -25.47 -32.55
C SER A 190 23.75 -25.29 -31.26
N GLY A 191 24.87 -26.00 -31.13
CA GLY A 191 25.78 -25.89 -29.97
C GLY A 191 25.52 -26.87 -28.83
N GLY A 192 24.94 -28.04 -29.15
CA GLY A 192 24.76 -29.15 -28.20
C GLY A 192 23.34 -29.28 -27.68
N THR A 193 23.18 -29.53 -26.39
CA THR A 193 21.86 -29.65 -25.75
C THR A 193 21.01 -28.39 -25.98
N GLN A 194 19.71 -28.61 -26.23
CA GLN A 194 18.73 -27.52 -26.35
C GLN A 194 18.29 -26.99 -24.99
N LYS A 195 18.65 -27.67 -23.90
CA LYS A 195 18.40 -27.22 -22.52
C LYS A 195 19.49 -26.26 -22.07
N SER A 196 19.10 -25.27 -21.28
CA SER A 196 20.01 -24.33 -20.62
C SER A 196 19.37 -23.82 -19.36
N HIS A 197 20.16 -23.73 -18.30
CA HIS A 197 19.71 -23.14 -17.05
C HIS A 197 19.68 -21.62 -17.16
N ASN A 198 20.78 -21.06 -17.68
CA ASN A 198 21.03 -19.62 -17.70
C ASN A 198 21.74 -19.21 -19.01
N VAL A 199 21.64 -17.93 -19.34
CA VAL A 199 22.31 -17.24 -20.44
C VAL A 199 22.93 -15.94 -19.93
N ALA A 200 24.21 -15.73 -20.25
CA ALA A 200 24.90 -14.48 -20.03
C ALA A 200 25.28 -13.82 -21.37
N ILE A 201 25.34 -12.50 -21.39
CA ILE A 201 25.79 -11.73 -22.55
C ILE A 201 26.80 -10.68 -22.09
N ASP A 202 27.98 -10.66 -22.70
CA ASP A 202 28.89 -9.53 -22.61
C ASP A 202 28.58 -8.58 -23.77
N THR A 203 27.92 -7.46 -23.46
CA THR A 203 27.47 -6.50 -24.45
C THR A 203 28.63 -5.72 -25.08
N GLU A 204 29.78 -5.65 -24.42
CA GLU A 204 31.00 -5.02 -24.98
C GLU A 204 31.61 -5.89 -26.09
N SER A 205 31.66 -7.21 -25.89
CA SER A 205 32.26 -8.14 -26.85
C SER A 205 31.29 -8.65 -27.92
N GLY A 206 29.99 -8.59 -27.65
CA GLY A 206 28.95 -9.13 -28.54
C GLY A 206 28.91 -10.66 -28.56
N TYR A 207 29.15 -11.30 -27.41
CA TYR A 207 29.06 -12.75 -27.25
C TYR A 207 28.01 -13.16 -26.22
N LEU A 208 27.30 -14.24 -26.56
CA LEU A 208 26.33 -14.90 -25.70
C LEU A 208 26.90 -16.22 -25.19
N TYR A 209 26.69 -16.50 -23.92
CA TYR A 209 27.18 -17.67 -23.21
C TYR A 209 26.01 -18.44 -22.60
N ARG A 210 25.82 -19.70 -23.00
CA ARG A 210 24.83 -20.59 -22.39
C ARG A 210 25.49 -21.50 -21.36
N CYS A 211 24.90 -21.60 -20.18
CA CYS A 211 25.29 -22.51 -19.10
C CYS A 211 24.13 -23.39 -18.62
N GLY A 212 24.45 -24.39 -17.79
CA GLY A 212 23.55 -25.41 -17.27
C GLY A 212 22.78 -26.25 -18.30
N GLY A 213 21.70 -26.91 -17.86
CA GLY A 213 20.84 -27.77 -18.69
C GLY A 213 21.37 -29.19 -18.98
N ALA A 214 22.57 -29.53 -18.49
CA ALA A 214 23.09 -30.90 -18.29
C ALA A 214 24.46 -30.84 -17.58
N SER A 215 24.85 -31.95 -16.92
CA SER A 215 26.15 -32.09 -16.28
C SER A 215 27.32 -31.86 -17.25
N ASP A 216 28.38 -31.23 -16.77
CA ASP A 216 29.67 -31.01 -17.46
C ASP A 216 29.59 -30.27 -18.82
N THR A 217 28.49 -29.57 -19.09
CA THR A 217 28.30 -28.80 -20.34
C THR A 217 29.05 -27.47 -20.37
N GLY A 218 29.52 -26.97 -19.23
CA GLY A 218 30.26 -25.73 -19.09
C GLY A 218 29.61 -24.53 -19.78
N LEU A 219 30.40 -23.79 -20.54
CA LEU A 219 29.97 -22.63 -21.33
C LEU A 219 29.90 -22.98 -22.81
N ARG A 220 28.78 -22.66 -23.46
CA ARG A 220 28.62 -22.70 -24.92
C ARG A 220 28.55 -21.29 -25.45
N ILE A 221 29.44 -20.93 -26.37
CA ILE A 221 29.71 -19.54 -26.73
C ILE A 221 29.21 -19.25 -28.14
N TYR A 222 28.48 -18.15 -28.30
CA TYR A 222 27.83 -17.74 -29.54
C TYR A 222 28.20 -16.30 -29.89
N ASN A 223 28.52 -16.05 -31.16
CA ASN A 223 28.81 -14.72 -31.69
C ASN A 223 27.51 -14.02 -32.11
N LEU A 224 27.27 -12.80 -31.61
CA LEU A 224 26.07 -11.99 -31.86
C LEU A 224 26.20 -10.97 -33.01
N SER A 225 27.28 -10.99 -33.79
CA SER A 225 27.45 -10.13 -34.98
C SER A 225 26.30 -10.22 -36.00
N ASN A 226 25.56 -11.32 -36.01
CA ASN A 226 24.20 -11.38 -36.55
C ASN A 226 23.23 -11.71 -35.40
N PRO A 227 22.57 -10.71 -34.78
CA PRO A 227 21.82 -10.92 -33.55
C PRO A 227 20.59 -11.82 -33.74
N THR A 228 20.05 -11.91 -34.95
CA THR A 228 18.92 -12.83 -35.27
C THR A 228 19.36 -14.27 -35.55
N SER A 229 20.65 -14.52 -35.76
CA SER A 229 21.22 -15.85 -35.98
C SER A 229 22.59 -16.01 -35.32
N PRO A 230 22.66 -16.00 -33.97
CA PRO A 230 23.89 -16.26 -33.22
C PRO A 230 24.59 -17.54 -33.66
N GLN A 231 25.88 -17.43 -33.96
CA GLN A 231 26.68 -18.56 -34.44
C GLN A 231 27.44 -19.19 -33.27
N PHE A 232 27.31 -20.50 -33.08
CA PHE A 232 28.13 -21.23 -32.11
C PHE A 232 29.60 -21.19 -32.55
N VAL A 233 30.49 -20.67 -31.71
CA VAL A 233 31.92 -20.44 -32.03
C VAL A 233 32.89 -21.18 -31.12
N GLY A 234 32.42 -21.78 -30.03
CA GLY A 234 33.30 -22.49 -29.12
C GLY A 234 32.62 -22.85 -27.81
N SER A 235 33.36 -23.54 -26.96
CA SER A 235 32.88 -23.96 -25.66
C SER A 235 34.02 -24.17 -24.67
N TRP A 236 33.72 -23.95 -23.39
CA TRP A 236 34.49 -24.49 -22.28
C TRP A 236 33.68 -25.61 -21.63
N HIS A 237 34.30 -26.74 -21.31
CA HIS A 237 33.61 -27.94 -20.82
C HIS A 237 34.37 -28.60 -19.67
N GLY A 238 33.78 -29.67 -19.10
CA GLY A 238 34.43 -30.47 -18.05
C GLY A 238 34.14 -29.99 -16.63
N ARG A 239 33.18 -29.07 -16.46
CA ARG A 239 32.56 -28.70 -15.19
C ARG A 239 31.15 -28.19 -15.47
N TYR A 240 30.23 -28.37 -14.53
CA TYR A 240 28.92 -27.72 -14.59
C TYR A 240 29.07 -26.25 -14.23
N VAL A 241 28.39 -25.39 -14.99
CA VAL A 241 28.25 -23.97 -14.71
C VAL A 241 26.77 -23.70 -14.51
N HIS A 242 26.42 -23.17 -13.34
CA HIS A 242 25.07 -22.78 -12.98
C HIS A 242 24.75 -21.43 -13.61
N ASP A 243 25.49 -20.40 -13.17
CA ASP A 243 25.46 -19.02 -13.64
C ASP A 243 26.89 -18.53 -13.93
N VAL A 244 27.01 -17.46 -14.70
CA VAL A 244 28.28 -16.87 -15.08
C VAL A 244 28.14 -15.36 -15.32
N GLN A 245 29.03 -14.58 -14.73
CA GLN A 245 29.28 -13.23 -15.21
C GLN A 245 30.47 -13.25 -16.19
N VAL A 246 30.27 -12.74 -17.41
CA VAL A 246 31.36 -12.60 -18.41
C VAL A 246 31.61 -11.13 -18.67
N VAL A 247 32.88 -10.72 -18.58
CA VAL A 247 33.24 -9.30 -18.64
C VAL A 247 34.47 -9.08 -19.52
N THR A 248 34.35 -8.18 -20.50
CA THR A 248 35.50 -7.62 -21.21
C THR A 248 36.21 -6.56 -20.36
N TYR A 249 37.50 -6.75 -20.12
CA TYR A 249 38.39 -5.80 -19.47
C TYR A 249 38.90 -4.80 -20.50
N THR A 250 38.44 -3.55 -20.39
CA THR A 250 38.86 -2.44 -21.25
C THR A 250 40.06 -1.66 -20.69
N SER A 251 40.38 -1.87 -19.41
CA SER A 251 41.49 -1.25 -18.69
C SER A 251 42.09 -2.20 -17.64
N GLY A 252 43.14 -1.75 -16.95
CA GLY A 252 43.81 -2.53 -15.90
C GLY A 252 44.76 -3.62 -16.43
N PRO A 253 45.27 -4.50 -15.55
CA PRO A 253 46.27 -5.52 -15.90
C PRO A 253 45.76 -6.57 -16.90
N TYR A 254 44.44 -6.74 -17.00
CA TYR A 254 43.79 -7.69 -17.89
C TYR A 254 43.13 -7.01 -19.11
N ALA A 255 43.49 -5.76 -19.43
CA ALA A 255 42.94 -5.05 -20.59
C ALA A 255 43.07 -5.88 -21.89
N GLY A 256 42.00 -5.92 -22.68
CA GLY A 256 41.87 -6.73 -23.89
C GLY A 256 41.54 -8.20 -23.64
N ARG A 257 41.27 -8.59 -22.39
CA ARG A 257 40.79 -9.94 -22.04
C ARG A 257 39.29 -9.93 -21.79
N GLU A 258 38.65 -11.05 -22.10
CA GLU A 258 37.29 -11.35 -21.70
C GLU A 258 37.33 -12.52 -20.72
N ILE A 259 36.86 -12.28 -19.49
CA ILE A 259 36.99 -13.20 -18.37
C ILE A 259 35.60 -13.63 -17.91
N ALA A 260 35.40 -14.93 -17.76
CA ALA A 260 34.19 -15.54 -17.24
C ALA A 260 34.41 -15.97 -15.78
N PHE A 261 33.56 -15.46 -14.89
CA PHE A 261 33.46 -15.84 -13.48
C PHE A 261 32.29 -16.82 -13.35
N ALA A 262 32.59 -18.11 -13.46
CA ALA A 262 31.60 -19.17 -13.59
C ALA A 262 31.36 -19.90 -12.26
N CYS A 263 30.13 -19.84 -11.76
CA CYS A 263 29.70 -20.51 -10.53
C CYS A 263 29.27 -21.94 -10.83
N GLY A 264 29.73 -22.91 -10.02
CA GLY A 264 29.30 -24.29 -10.17
C GLY A 264 30.29 -25.33 -9.62
N GLY A 265 30.38 -26.48 -10.27
CA GLY A 265 30.96 -27.68 -9.67
C GLY A 265 30.85 -28.91 -10.58
N PHE A 266 31.16 -30.08 -10.03
CA PHE A 266 30.81 -31.38 -10.60
C PHE A 266 29.45 -31.83 -10.08
N GLY A 267 28.87 -32.85 -10.72
CA GLY A 267 27.59 -33.43 -10.27
C GLY A 267 26.46 -32.40 -10.21
N ASN A 268 26.27 -31.63 -11.29
CA ASN A 268 25.32 -30.50 -11.38
C ASN A 268 25.58 -29.35 -10.39
N GLY A 269 26.79 -29.21 -9.87
CA GLY A 269 27.19 -28.07 -9.04
C GLY A 269 27.47 -28.44 -7.59
N SER A 270 26.99 -29.59 -7.10
CA SER A 270 27.04 -29.97 -5.69
C SER A 270 28.34 -30.65 -5.23
N VAL A 271 29.27 -30.92 -6.15
CA VAL A 271 30.55 -31.57 -5.84
C VAL A 271 31.71 -30.68 -6.24
N GLN A 272 32.66 -30.49 -5.33
CA GLN A 272 33.72 -29.48 -5.49
C GLN A 272 33.14 -28.11 -5.88
N THR A 273 32.09 -27.71 -5.20
CA THR A 273 31.41 -26.43 -5.37
C THR A 273 32.39 -25.26 -5.27
N GLY A 274 32.26 -24.29 -6.18
CA GLY A 274 32.97 -23.02 -6.11
C GLY A 274 33.04 -22.27 -7.43
N LEU A 275 34.02 -21.37 -7.53
CA LEU A 275 34.22 -20.46 -8.65
C LEU A 275 35.25 -21.01 -9.65
N SER A 276 34.96 -20.93 -10.94
CA SER A 276 35.94 -21.12 -12.02
C SER A 276 36.14 -19.80 -12.75
N ILE A 277 37.38 -19.31 -12.77
CA ILE A 277 37.74 -18.10 -13.53
C ILE A 277 38.38 -18.56 -14.84
N VAL A 278 37.78 -18.18 -15.96
CA VAL A 278 38.15 -18.65 -17.30
C VAL A 278 38.39 -17.47 -18.22
N ASP A 279 39.58 -17.39 -18.80
CA ASP A 279 39.87 -16.45 -19.90
C ASP A 279 39.24 -17.01 -21.18
N VAL A 280 38.14 -16.39 -21.60
CA VAL A 280 37.36 -16.76 -22.79
C VAL A 280 37.71 -15.91 -24.00
N THR A 281 38.77 -15.08 -23.94
CA THR A 281 39.20 -14.21 -25.04
C THR A 281 39.32 -14.97 -26.36
N ASN A 282 40.02 -16.11 -26.33
CA ASN A 282 40.04 -17.05 -27.44
C ASN A 282 38.91 -18.08 -27.30
N LYS A 283 37.81 -17.82 -28.01
CA LYS A 283 36.59 -18.66 -27.99
C LYS A 283 36.82 -20.12 -28.36
N ASN A 284 37.83 -20.41 -29.20
CA ASN A 284 38.18 -21.76 -29.61
C ASN A 284 39.05 -22.51 -28.60
N ASN A 285 39.66 -21.79 -27.65
CA ASN A 285 40.52 -22.37 -26.63
C ASN A 285 40.42 -21.59 -25.31
N PRO A 286 39.25 -21.59 -24.63
CA PRO A 286 39.11 -20.97 -23.31
C PRO A 286 40.14 -21.53 -22.32
N GLN A 287 40.76 -20.66 -21.54
CA GLN A 287 41.82 -21.04 -20.59
C GLN A 287 41.34 -20.86 -19.16
N VAL A 288 41.30 -21.95 -18.40
CA VAL A 288 41.05 -21.87 -16.96
C VAL A 288 42.24 -21.19 -16.29
N ARG A 289 41.97 -20.09 -15.57
CA ARG A 289 42.96 -19.30 -14.82
C ARG A 289 43.01 -19.75 -13.38
N ALA A 290 41.84 -19.89 -12.76
CA ALA A 290 41.70 -20.38 -11.40
C ALA A 290 40.47 -21.27 -11.25
N GLN A 291 40.55 -22.21 -10.31
CA GLN A 291 39.42 -22.97 -9.79
C GLN A 291 39.49 -22.91 -8.28
N TYR A 292 38.55 -22.18 -7.69
CA TYR A 292 38.56 -21.82 -6.30
C TYR A 292 37.37 -22.43 -5.57
N GLN A 293 37.59 -22.88 -4.33
CA GLN A 293 36.54 -23.36 -3.43
C GLN A 293 36.63 -22.56 -2.14
N TYR A 294 35.53 -21.93 -1.74
CA TYR A 294 35.44 -21.22 -0.47
C TYR A 294 35.00 -22.19 0.65
N PRO A 295 35.28 -21.86 1.93
CA PRO A 295 34.84 -22.67 3.05
C PRO A 295 33.33 -22.84 3.08
N GLY A 296 32.86 -24.08 3.29
CA GLY A 296 31.43 -24.36 3.48
C GLY A 296 30.61 -24.58 2.21
N GLY A 297 31.15 -24.28 1.02
CA GLY A 297 30.37 -24.28 -0.23
C GLY A 297 29.57 -25.56 -0.50
N ARG A 298 28.31 -25.36 -0.91
CA ARG A 298 27.32 -26.41 -1.21
C ARG A 298 26.82 -26.31 -2.63
N TYR A 299 26.39 -25.13 -3.05
CA TYR A 299 25.87 -24.83 -4.37
C TYR A 299 26.15 -23.38 -4.80
N SER A 300 27.39 -23.10 -5.21
CA SER A 300 27.83 -21.85 -5.83
C SER A 300 26.89 -21.49 -6.97
N HIS A 301 26.04 -20.50 -6.73
CA HIS A 301 24.85 -20.25 -7.52
C HIS A 301 25.08 -19.13 -8.53
N GLN A 302 25.28 -17.91 -8.02
CA GLN A 302 25.54 -16.71 -8.81
C GLN A 302 26.60 -15.85 -8.11
N ALA A 303 27.34 -15.10 -8.90
CA ALA A 303 28.29 -14.12 -8.40
C ALA A 303 28.37 -12.90 -9.31
N TRP A 304 28.67 -11.74 -8.73
CA TRP A 304 28.76 -10.47 -9.45
C TRP A 304 29.92 -9.60 -8.95
N LEU A 305 30.65 -9.01 -9.89
CA LEU A 305 31.79 -8.14 -9.60
C LEU A 305 31.34 -6.79 -9.04
N SER A 306 32.08 -6.28 -8.06
CA SER A 306 32.16 -4.84 -7.77
C SER A 306 32.52 -4.03 -9.03
N GLU A 307 32.11 -2.75 -9.08
CA GLU A 307 32.33 -1.92 -10.27
C GLU A 307 33.80 -1.73 -10.63
N ASP A 308 34.70 -1.70 -9.63
CA ASP A 308 36.15 -1.62 -9.82
C ASP A 308 36.81 -2.98 -10.16
N ARG A 309 35.99 -4.05 -10.18
CA ARG A 309 36.35 -5.42 -10.52
C ARG A 309 37.45 -6.01 -9.64
N GLN A 310 37.59 -5.53 -8.41
CA GLN A 310 38.56 -6.08 -7.46
C GLN A 310 37.95 -7.18 -6.59
N VAL A 311 36.66 -7.09 -6.31
CA VAL A 311 35.91 -8.02 -5.47
C VAL A 311 34.76 -8.64 -6.23
N LEU A 312 34.51 -9.93 -6.00
CA LEU A 312 33.37 -10.68 -6.47
C LEU A 312 32.51 -11.08 -5.24
N TYR A 313 31.24 -10.71 -5.28
CA TYR A 313 30.24 -11.16 -4.31
C TYR A 313 29.57 -12.42 -4.84
N LEU A 314 29.36 -13.41 -3.99
CA LEU A 314 28.84 -14.72 -4.38
C LEU A 314 27.85 -15.23 -3.35
N ASP A 315 26.68 -15.69 -3.82
CA ASP A 315 25.72 -16.42 -3.01
C ASP A 315 25.79 -17.93 -3.34
N ASP A 316 25.60 -18.74 -2.29
CA ASP A 316 25.57 -20.20 -2.34
C ASP A 316 24.17 -20.66 -1.96
N GLU A 317 23.43 -21.30 -2.88
CA GLU A 317 22.00 -21.53 -2.71
C GLU A 317 21.64 -22.64 -1.71
N LEU A 318 22.62 -23.32 -1.10
CA LEU A 318 22.33 -24.45 -0.19
C LEU A 318 23.22 -24.47 1.04
N ASP A 319 23.96 -23.39 1.35
CA ASP A 319 24.90 -23.38 2.46
C ASP A 319 24.25 -23.10 3.82
N GLU A 320 23.07 -22.50 3.85
CA GLU A 320 22.28 -22.25 5.07
C GLU A 320 22.01 -23.55 5.83
N ASN A 321 21.46 -24.55 5.13
CA ASN A 321 21.26 -25.92 5.60
C ASN A 321 20.65 -25.97 7.03
N GLY A 322 19.67 -25.08 7.29
CA GLY A 322 18.98 -24.91 8.56
C GLY A 322 19.81 -24.43 9.75
N VAL A 323 21.05 -23.96 9.54
CA VAL A 323 22.00 -23.60 10.62
C VAL A 323 22.71 -22.28 10.36
N LEU A 324 23.25 -22.07 9.16
CA LEU A 324 23.91 -20.83 8.79
C LEU A 324 22.84 -19.82 8.34
N PRO A 325 23.02 -18.52 8.67
CA PRO A 325 22.18 -17.49 8.10
C PRO A 325 22.51 -17.29 6.61
N THR A 326 21.61 -16.64 5.86
CA THR A 326 21.84 -16.19 4.48
C THR A 326 23.18 -15.47 4.39
N THR A 327 24.13 -16.01 3.63
CA THR A 327 25.53 -15.57 3.66
C THR A 327 26.04 -15.22 2.27
N THR A 328 26.49 -13.99 2.10
CA THR A 328 27.21 -13.58 0.90
C THR A 328 28.71 -13.69 1.10
N HIS A 329 29.36 -14.46 0.21
CA HIS A 329 30.79 -14.64 0.19
C HIS A 329 31.48 -13.50 -0.55
N VAL A 330 32.58 -12.99 0.02
CA VAL A 330 33.40 -11.95 -0.57
C VAL A 330 34.72 -12.56 -1.03
N ILE A 331 34.97 -12.52 -2.34
CA ILE A 331 36.16 -13.08 -2.97
C ILE A 331 36.96 -11.95 -3.61
N ASP A 332 38.20 -11.75 -3.19
CA ASP A 332 39.17 -10.90 -3.87
C ASP A 332 39.58 -11.58 -5.18
N VAL A 333 39.38 -10.86 -6.28
CA VAL A 333 39.69 -11.27 -7.66
C VAL A 333 40.56 -10.22 -8.36
N SER A 334 41.24 -9.36 -7.60
CA SER A 334 42.21 -8.38 -8.11
C SER A 334 43.35 -9.07 -8.90
N ASP A 335 43.72 -10.29 -8.49
CA ASP A 335 44.48 -11.24 -9.30
C ASP A 335 43.61 -12.45 -9.69
N ILE A 336 43.23 -12.54 -10.96
CA ILE A 336 42.35 -13.60 -11.47
C ILE A 336 43.01 -14.99 -11.47
N ASP A 337 44.33 -15.07 -11.29
CA ASP A 337 45.08 -16.33 -11.20
C ASP A 337 45.16 -16.86 -9.76
N ASP A 338 44.88 -16.02 -8.75
CA ASP A 338 44.97 -16.38 -7.32
C ASP A 338 43.81 -15.78 -6.48
N PRO A 339 42.54 -16.10 -6.81
CA PRO A 339 41.40 -15.56 -6.07
C PRO A 339 41.38 -16.00 -4.60
N GLN A 340 41.02 -15.09 -3.70
CA GLN A 340 41.01 -15.34 -2.25
C GLN A 340 39.64 -15.06 -1.64
N HIS A 341 39.08 -16.00 -0.88
CA HIS A 341 37.96 -15.70 0.04
C HIS A 341 38.49 -14.84 1.18
N VAL A 342 37.99 -13.62 1.28
CA VAL A 342 38.50 -12.59 2.20
C VAL A 342 37.55 -12.32 3.36
N SER A 343 36.24 -12.45 3.15
CA SER A 343 35.22 -12.28 4.19
C SER A 343 33.86 -12.84 3.76
N THR A 344 32.88 -12.71 4.65
CA THR A 344 31.46 -12.88 4.38
C THR A 344 30.69 -11.74 5.06
N PHE A 345 29.45 -11.50 4.63
CA PHE A 345 28.48 -10.70 5.38
C PHE A 345 27.09 -11.34 5.33
N THR A 346 26.23 -10.91 6.25
CA THR A 346 24.88 -11.47 6.45
C THR A 346 24.03 -10.44 7.21
N ASN A 347 22.71 -10.50 7.05
CA ASN A 347 21.73 -9.79 7.89
C ASN A 347 21.13 -10.68 9.00
N GLY A 348 21.59 -11.93 9.13
CA GLY A 348 21.13 -12.88 10.15
C GLY A 348 19.82 -13.61 9.82
N ASN A 349 19.25 -13.38 8.63
CA ASN A 349 18.09 -14.11 8.12
C ASN A 349 18.45 -15.59 7.85
N SER A 350 17.47 -16.50 7.85
CA SER A 350 17.67 -17.93 7.56
C SER A 350 17.25 -18.35 6.15
N SER A 351 16.74 -17.43 5.34
CA SER A 351 16.30 -17.70 3.96
C SER A 351 17.47 -18.16 3.09
N ILE A 352 17.17 -18.84 1.99
CA ILE A 352 18.18 -19.23 1.01
C ILE A 352 18.65 -17.99 0.24
N GLY A 353 19.95 -17.72 0.21
CA GLY A 353 20.59 -16.75 -0.67
C GLY A 353 20.61 -17.23 -2.12
N HIS A 354 20.48 -16.33 -3.10
CA HIS A 354 20.28 -16.77 -4.49
C HIS A 354 20.91 -15.88 -5.54
N ASN A 355 20.21 -14.82 -5.98
CA ASN A 355 20.71 -13.94 -7.04
C ASN A 355 21.12 -12.59 -6.46
N LEU A 356 22.30 -12.10 -6.85
CA LEU A 356 22.83 -10.81 -6.45
C LEU A 356 23.39 -10.01 -7.62
N TYR A 357 23.23 -8.68 -7.55
CA TYR A 357 23.67 -7.73 -8.57
C TYR A 357 24.30 -6.50 -7.93
N THR A 358 25.45 -6.06 -8.43
CA THR A 358 26.09 -4.82 -7.94
C THR A 358 25.69 -3.61 -8.77
N LYS A 359 25.50 -2.46 -8.12
CA LYS A 359 25.33 -1.15 -8.80
C LYS A 359 25.85 -0.04 -7.88
N GLY A 360 26.87 0.69 -8.34
CA GLY A 360 27.61 1.62 -7.49
C GLY A 360 28.19 0.90 -6.28
N ASN A 361 27.88 1.43 -5.09
CA ASN A 361 28.27 0.84 -3.80
C ASN A 361 27.18 -0.06 -3.20
N LEU A 362 26.21 -0.52 -3.98
CA LEU A 362 25.13 -1.37 -3.49
C LEU A 362 25.22 -2.78 -4.08
N VAL A 363 24.85 -3.77 -3.28
CA VAL A 363 24.53 -5.13 -3.70
C VAL A 363 23.03 -5.34 -3.49
N PHE A 364 22.32 -5.72 -4.54
CA PHE A 364 20.90 -6.06 -4.53
C PHE A 364 20.78 -7.57 -4.60
N GLU A 365 20.13 -8.18 -3.62
CA GLU A 365 19.99 -9.63 -3.49
C GLU A 365 18.51 -10.01 -3.49
N ALA A 366 18.19 -11.09 -4.20
CA ALA A 366 16.90 -11.75 -4.15
C ALA A 366 17.05 -13.05 -3.38
N ASN A 367 16.56 -13.08 -2.14
CA ASN A 367 16.80 -14.16 -1.18
C ASN A 367 15.48 -14.87 -0.83
N TYR A 368 14.82 -15.42 -1.85
CA TYR A 368 13.61 -16.23 -1.75
C TYR A 368 12.61 -15.71 -0.70
N ARG A 369 12.50 -16.39 0.43
CA ARG A 369 11.50 -16.12 1.47
C ARG A 369 11.72 -14.82 2.24
N SER A 370 12.91 -14.22 2.15
CA SER A 370 13.17 -12.92 2.74
C SER A 370 13.07 -11.77 1.74
N GLY A 371 12.78 -12.06 0.46
CA GLY A 371 12.54 -11.06 -0.57
C GLY A 371 13.80 -10.31 -1.04
N LEU A 372 13.63 -9.02 -1.35
CA LEU A 372 14.72 -8.13 -1.78
C LEU A 372 15.52 -7.67 -0.55
N ARG A 373 16.84 -7.79 -0.64
CA ARG A 373 17.81 -7.31 0.36
C ARG A 373 18.83 -6.41 -0.32
N VAL A 374 19.14 -5.26 0.27
CA VAL A 374 20.07 -4.30 -0.33
C VAL A 374 21.15 -3.93 0.68
N PHE A 375 22.40 -4.21 0.34
CA PHE A 375 23.57 -3.95 1.17
C PHE A 375 24.42 -2.81 0.61
N ASP A 376 24.82 -1.86 1.46
CA ASP A 376 25.89 -0.91 1.17
C ASP A 376 27.24 -1.60 1.37
N VAL A 377 28.02 -1.67 0.28
CA VAL A 377 29.36 -2.25 0.19
C VAL A 377 30.45 -1.20 -0.07
N SER A 378 30.22 0.05 0.33
CA SER A 378 31.26 1.09 0.37
C SER A 378 32.51 0.64 1.17
N SER A 379 32.30 -0.25 2.15
CA SER A 379 33.35 -1.10 2.72
C SER A 379 33.20 -2.51 2.13
N PRO A 380 33.92 -2.86 1.05
CA PRO A 380 33.58 -4.01 0.21
C PRO A 380 33.71 -5.37 0.90
N LEU A 381 34.39 -5.42 2.06
CA LEU A 381 34.57 -6.64 2.85
C LEU A 381 33.51 -6.83 3.95
N ALA A 382 32.63 -5.86 4.15
CA ALA A 382 31.62 -5.87 5.22
C ALA A 382 30.38 -5.08 4.77
N GLY A 383 29.51 -5.75 4.00
CA GLY A 383 28.23 -5.19 3.58
C GLY A 383 27.31 -4.92 4.77
N VAL A 384 26.55 -3.81 4.71
CA VAL A 384 25.55 -3.43 5.72
C VAL A 384 24.20 -3.28 5.03
N GLU A 385 23.17 -3.98 5.52
CA GLU A 385 21.82 -3.86 4.97
C GLU A 385 21.28 -2.43 5.17
N VAL A 386 20.79 -1.81 4.10
CA VAL A 386 20.25 -0.43 4.08
C VAL A 386 18.80 -0.35 3.59
N ALA A 387 18.32 -1.39 2.91
CA ALA A 387 16.94 -1.49 2.47
C ALA A 387 16.50 -2.96 2.32
N SER A 388 15.20 -3.21 2.51
CA SER A 388 14.59 -4.53 2.34
C SER A 388 13.14 -4.44 1.90
N PHE A 389 12.68 -5.45 1.16
CA PHE A 389 11.27 -5.64 0.81
C PHE A 389 10.95 -7.13 0.77
N ASP A 390 10.13 -7.58 1.71
CA ASP A 390 9.80 -8.99 1.86
C ASP A 390 8.57 -9.35 1.01
N THR A 391 8.78 -10.17 -0.03
CA THR A 391 7.70 -10.67 -0.90
C THR A 391 7.04 -11.93 -0.34
N TRP A 392 7.53 -12.51 0.77
CA TRP A 392 7.03 -13.70 1.46
C TRP A 392 6.96 -13.47 2.98
N PRO A 393 6.01 -12.66 3.48
CA PRO A 393 5.92 -12.29 4.89
C PRO A 393 5.59 -13.43 5.88
N GLY A 394 5.35 -14.66 5.39
CA GLY A 394 4.91 -15.77 6.22
C GLY A 394 5.98 -16.28 7.17
N ASP A 395 7.23 -16.34 6.70
CA ASP A 395 8.40 -16.83 7.43
C ASP A 395 9.68 -16.64 6.60
N ASP A 396 10.83 -16.70 7.26
CA ASP A 396 12.18 -16.58 6.68
C ASP A 396 12.91 -17.93 6.55
N THR A 397 12.20 -19.07 6.47
CA THR A 397 12.86 -20.39 6.49
C THR A 397 13.64 -20.67 5.19
N ASP A 398 14.56 -21.63 5.27
CA ASP A 398 15.44 -22.05 4.17
C ASP A 398 14.68 -22.89 3.12
N ALA A 399 13.78 -22.22 2.40
CA ALA A 399 12.93 -22.79 1.36
C ALA A 399 12.84 -21.87 0.15
N PHE A 400 12.44 -22.43 -1.00
CA PHE A 400 12.61 -21.75 -2.30
C PHE A 400 11.44 -20.86 -2.71
N ASN A 401 10.48 -20.54 -1.85
CA ASN A 401 9.38 -19.66 -2.23
C ASN A 401 9.80 -18.19 -2.17
N GLY A 402 9.13 -17.32 -2.93
CA GLY A 402 9.37 -15.90 -2.90
C GLY A 402 10.24 -15.39 -4.05
N LEU A 403 11.11 -14.43 -3.76
CA LEU A 403 11.83 -13.66 -4.78
C LEU A 403 12.96 -14.47 -5.42
N TRP A 404 12.84 -14.76 -6.72
CA TRP A 404 13.84 -15.50 -7.51
C TRP A 404 14.96 -14.60 -8.02
N SER A 405 14.65 -13.39 -8.48
CA SER A 405 15.66 -12.48 -9.04
C SER A 405 15.24 -11.03 -8.90
N CYS A 406 16.20 -10.13 -9.08
CA CYS A 406 15.97 -8.70 -9.17
C CYS A 406 16.79 -8.08 -10.31
N TYR A 407 16.44 -6.87 -10.74
CA TYR A 407 17.19 -6.13 -11.76
C TYR A 407 17.23 -4.64 -11.41
N PRO A 408 18.41 -4.09 -11.03
CA PRO A 408 18.53 -2.71 -10.56
C PRO A 408 19.01 -1.71 -11.63
N TYR A 409 19.16 -2.10 -12.91
CA TYR A 409 19.94 -1.32 -13.88
C TYR A 409 19.16 -0.34 -14.76
N PHE A 410 17.88 -0.06 -14.47
CA PHE A 410 17.13 0.93 -15.25
C PHE A 410 17.68 2.35 -15.04
N PRO A 411 17.83 3.15 -16.12
CA PRO A 411 18.19 4.56 -16.04
C PRO A 411 17.28 5.41 -15.15
N SER A 412 15.98 5.07 -15.06
CA SER A 412 15.02 5.73 -14.16
C SER A 412 15.36 5.59 -12.67
N GLY A 413 16.20 4.62 -12.30
CA GLY A 413 16.47 4.22 -10.92
C GLY A 413 15.51 3.15 -10.39
N VAL A 414 14.48 2.79 -11.15
CA VAL A 414 13.54 1.72 -10.79
C VAL A 414 14.26 0.38 -10.67
N VAL A 415 13.86 -0.40 -9.67
CA VAL A 415 14.29 -1.79 -9.48
C VAL A 415 13.09 -2.69 -9.72
N ILE A 416 13.29 -3.79 -10.42
CA ILE A 416 12.24 -4.82 -10.56
C ILE A 416 12.66 -6.11 -9.87
N GLY A 417 11.67 -6.93 -9.50
CA GLY A 417 11.87 -8.25 -8.91
C GLY A 417 10.89 -9.26 -9.50
N SER A 418 11.31 -10.51 -9.62
CA SER A 418 10.46 -11.61 -10.07
C SER A 418 10.35 -12.66 -8.98
N ASP A 419 9.12 -12.83 -8.50
CA ASP A 419 8.75 -13.78 -7.46
C ASP A 419 8.10 -15.03 -8.07
N LEU A 420 8.46 -16.19 -7.54
CA LEU A 420 7.99 -17.48 -8.00
C LEU A 420 6.48 -17.62 -7.99
N GLU A 421 5.81 -17.12 -6.96
CA GLU A 421 4.37 -17.26 -6.77
C GLU A 421 3.60 -15.98 -7.11
N LYS A 422 4.25 -14.85 -6.88
CA LYS A 422 3.61 -13.53 -6.89
C LYS A 422 3.94 -12.73 -8.13
N GLY A 423 4.90 -13.10 -8.97
CA GLY A 423 5.13 -12.43 -10.26
C GLY A 423 6.00 -11.18 -10.15
N LEU A 424 5.68 -10.14 -10.94
CA LEU A 424 6.58 -9.00 -11.15
C LEU A 424 6.33 -7.88 -10.14
N PHE A 425 7.35 -7.54 -9.36
CA PHE A 425 7.38 -6.36 -8.50
C PHE A 425 8.18 -5.22 -9.13
N VAL A 426 7.74 -3.99 -8.87
CA VAL A 426 8.39 -2.75 -9.33
C VAL A 426 8.56 -1.82 -8.14
N TRP A 427 9.79 -1.39 -7.88
CA TRP A 427 10.18 -0.71 -6.66
C TRP A 427 10.98 0.58 -6.91
N TRP A 428 10.91 1.45 -5.91
CA TRP A 428 11.92 2.47 -5.65
C TRP A 428 12.70 2.09 -4.40
N VAL A 429 14.03 2.21 -4.43
CA VAL A 429 14.91 1.91 -3.29
C VAL A 429 15.58 3.19 -2.82
N GLY A 430 15.43 3.52 -1.55
CA GLY A 430 15.96 4.74 -0.92
C GLY A 430 14.92 5.86 -0.79
N THR A 431 15.40 7.09 -0.59
CA THR A 431 14.57 8.29 -0.43
C THR A 431 13.77 8.58 -1.70
N PRO A 432 12.45 8.84 -1.61
CA PRO A 432 11.66 9.32 -2.75
C PRO A 432 12.23 10.61 -3.36
N PRO A 433 12.34 10.75 -4.69
CA PRO A 433 12.77 11.99 -5.34
C PRO A 433 11.83 13.17 -5.08
N VAL A 434 10.56 12.87 -4.79
CA VAL A 434 9.53 13.86 -4.45
C VAL A 434 8.79 13.38 -3.20
N SER A 435 8.62 14.27 -2.24
CA SER A 435 7.79 14.04 -1.06
C SER A 435 6.67 15.08 -0.98
N LEU A 436 5.51 14.69 -0.46
CA LEU A 436 4.33 15.53 -0.34
C LEU A 436 3.91 15.62 1.13
N ALA A 437 3.51 16.81 1.57
CA ALA A 437 2.98 17.02 2.92
C ALA A 437 1.85 18.05 2.91
N LEU A 438 0.92 17.94 3.86
CA LEU A 438 -0.07 18.97 4.12
C LEU A 438 0.52 20.00 5.11
N ALA A 439 0.28 21.29 4.88
CA ALA A 439 0.73 22.33 5.82
C ALA A 439 -0.05 22.34 7.16
N ALA A 440 -1.21 21.69 7.17
CA ALA A 440 -2.08 21.47 8.33
C ALA A 440 -2.72 20.09 8.22
N ASN A 441 -3.43 19.64 9.26
CA ASN A 441 -4.18 18.38 9.21
C ASN A 441 -5.17 18.36 8.04
N ALA A 442 -5.47 17.16 7.52
CA ALA A 442 -6.49 16.98 6.51
C ALA A 442 -7.83 17.56 7.01
N PRO A 443 -8.53 18.42 6.23
CA PRO A 443 -9.78 19.01 6.66
C PRO A 443 -10.87 17.96 6.85
N GLU A 444 -11.56 17.97 8.00
CA GLU A 444 -12.78 17.18 8.21
C GLU A 444 -13.95 17.72 7.37
N LEU A 445 -13.99 19.05 7.16
CA LEU A 445 -15.02 19.74 6.39
C LEU A 445 -14.43 20.46 5.18
N ILE A 446 -15.12 20.35 4.05
CA ILE A 446 -14.85 21.14 2.84
C ILE A 446 -16.07 22.01 2.56
N ALA A 447 -15.87 23.32 2.42
CA ALA A 447 -16.95 24.24 2.11
C ALA A 447 -17.64 23.83 0.78
N PRO A 448 -18.98 23.73 0.71
CA PRO A 448 -19.68 23.31 -0.51
C PRO A 448 -19.44 24.22 -1.72
N GLY A 449 -19.08 25.49 -1.47
CA GLY A 449 -18.71 26.44 -2.53
C GLY A 449 -17.32 26.22 -3.14
N GLY A 450 -16.56 25.26 -2.62
CA GLY A 450 -15.13 25.07 -2.87
C GLY A 450 -14.30 25.62 -1.71
N ASP A 451 -13.14 25.00 -1.50
CA ASP A 451 -12.17 25.37 -0.46
C ASP A 451 -10.74 25.23 -1.00
N SER A 452 -9.74 25.60 -0.21
CA SER A 452 -8.33 25.46 -0.60
C SER A 452 -7.47 24.99 0.56
N LEU A 453 -6.51 24.12 0.26
CA LEU A 453 -5.53 23.63 1.22
C LEU A 453 -4.11 23.88 0.73
N LEU A 454 -3.18 24.11 1.66
CA LEU A 454 -1.76 24.28 1.36
C LEU A 454 -1.02 22.95 1.43
N VAL A 455 -0.29 22.64 0.35
CA VAL A 455 0.51 21.43 0.19
C VAL A 455 1.95 21.84 -0.02
N THR A 456 2.87 21.17 0.66
CA THR A 456 4.31 21.27 0.38
C THR A 456 4.74 20.09 -0.47
N ILE A 457 5.45 20.35 -1.56
CA ILE A 457 6.05 19.32 -2.43
C ILE A 457 7.55 19.59 -2.47
N ALA A 458 8.33 18.75 -1.78
CA ALA A 458 9.78 18.89 -1.67
C ALA A 458 10.48 17.90 -2.60
N GLU A 459 11.56 18.35 -3.23
CA GLU A 459 12.45 17.57 -4.07
C GLU A 459 13.67 17.08 -3.27
N ASP A 460 14.11 15.84 -3.46
CA ASP A 460 15.36 15.34 -2.87
C ASP A 460 16.58 16.03 -3.52
N ALA A 461 16.55 16.16 -4.85
CA ALA A 461 17.46 16.98 -5.63
C ALA A 461 16.71 18.01 -6.49
N PRO A 462 17.24 19.25 -6.64
CA PRO A 462 16.59 20.28 -7.45
C PRO A 462 16.28 19.80 -8.88
N GLY A 463 15.01 19.86 -9.27
CA GLY A 463 14.52 19.42 -10.58
C GLY A 463 13.97 18.00 -10.63
N ASP A 464 13.93 17.26 -9.52
CA ASP A 464 13.32 15.92 -9.46
C ASP A 464 11.82 15.91 -9.72
N LEU A 465 11.09 16.99 -9.44
CA LEU A 465 9.68 17.13 -9.72
C LEU A 465 9.45 17.33 -11.23
N ALA A 466 8.57 16.52 -11.81
CA ALA A 466 8.03 16.79 -13.15
C ALA A 466 7.11 18.03 -13.08
N VAL A 467 7.61 19.17 -13.53
CA VAL A 467 6.90 20.46 -13.47
C VAL A 467 5.49 20.35 -14.05
N GLY A 468 4.50 20.78 -13.28
CA GLY A 468 3.09 20.75 -13.69
C GLY A 468 2.42 19.37 -13.57
N SER A 469 3.06 18.39 -12.92
CA SER A 469 2.47 17.08 -12.64
C SER A 469 1.58 17.04 -11.40
N ALA A 470 1.72 17.98 -10.47
CA ALA A 470 0.98 17.98 -9.20
C ALA A 470 -0.54 18.12 -9.40
N ARG A 471 -1.31 17.20 -8.83
CA ARG A 471 -2.78 17.10 -8.93
C ARG A 471 -3.41 16.83 -7.57
N LEU A 472 -4.56 17.46 -7.34
CA LEU A 472 -5.56 17.02 -6.38
C LEU A 472 -6.46 16.05 -7.12
N PHE A 473 -6.60 14.85 -6.58
CA PHE A 473 -7.56 13.87 -7.03
C PHE A 473 -8.71 13.89 -6.02
N PHE A 474 -9.93 14.17 -6.47
CA PHE A 474 -11.09 14.23 -5.58
C PHE A 474 -12.32 13.55 -6.21
N ASP A 475 -13.12 12.87 -5.38
CA ASP A 475 -14.41 12.28 -5.75
C ASP A 475 -15.46 12.62 -4.68
N ALA A 476 -16.53 13.28 -5.10
CA ALA A 476 -17.69 13.63 -4.26
C ALA A 476 -18.94 12.81 -4.64
N GLY A 477 -18.76 11.57 -5.11
CA GLY A 477 -19.81 10.65 -5.54
C GLY A 477 -20.15 10.71 -7.04
N LEU A 478 -19.38 11.46 -7.83
CA LEU A 478 -19.56 11.61 -9.28
C LEU A 478 -18.45 10.96 -10.11
N GLY A 479 -17.48 10.33 -9.45
CA GLY A 479 -16.27 9.78 -10.06
C GLY A 479 -15.06 10.69 -9.84
N LEU A 480 -13.86 10.13 -10.04
CA LEU A 480 -12.61 10.81 -9.76
C LEU A 480 -12.37 11.95 -10.75
N VAL A 481 -12.07 13.13 -10.20
CA VAL A 481 -11.71 14.33 -10.96
C VAL A 481 -10.32 14.77 -10.54
N GLU A 482 -9.53 15.20 -11.52
CA GLU A 482 -8.19 15.74 -11.31
C GLU A 482 -8.19 17.26 -11.44
N VAL A 483 -7.61 17.94 -10.44
CA VAL A 483 -7.45 19.39 -10.41
C VAL A 483 -5.96 19.72 -10.30
N PRO A 484 -5.38 20.54 -11.20
CA PRO A 484 -3.99 20.94 -11.09
C PRO A 484 -3.75 21.79 -9.83
N LEU A 485 -2.69 21.48 -9.09
CA LEU A 485 -2.24 22.34 -7.98
C LEU A 485 -1.68 23.65 -8.51
N VAL A 486 -1.90 24.73 -7.76
CA VAL A 486 -1.38 26.07 -8.07
C VAL A 486 -0.07 26.28 -7.31
N ALA A 487 1.05 26.42 -8.04
CA ALA A 487 2.33 26.74 -7.43
C ALA A 487 2.31 28.17 -6.83
N LEU A 488 2.71 28.31 -5.58
CA LEU A 488 2.80 29.59 -4.85
C LEU A 488 4.23 30.14 -4.79
N GLY A 489 5.21 29.29 -5.10
CA GLY A 489 6.65 29.62 -5.09
C GLY A 489 7.40 28.78 -4.05
N GLY A 490 8.67 28.45 -4.33
CA GLY A 490 9.39 27.45 -3.54
C GLY A 490 8.69 26.09 -3.63
N ASP A 491 8.56 25.43 -2.49
CA ASP A 491 7.95 24.10 -2.37
C ASP A 491 6.44 24.18 -2.08
N ASP A 492 5.87 25.38 -2.02
CA ASP A 492 4.48 25.61 -1.62
C ASP A 492 3.51 25.58 -2.81
N TYR A 493 2.45 24.82 -2.64
CA TYR A 493 1.34 24.64 -3.57
C TYR A 493 0.01 24.84 -2.88
N ARG A 494 -1.00 25.21 -3.66
CA ARG A 494 -2.40 25.25 -3.22
C ARG A 494 -3.22 24.23 -4.00
N ALA A 495 -3.92 23.35 -3.31
CA ALA A 495 -4.94 22.50 -3.90
C ALA A 495 -6.31 23.17 -3.71
N ASP A 496 -7.01 23.42 -4.81
CA ASP A 496 -8.32 24.08 -4.82
C ASP A 496 -9.41 23.01 -5.03
N PHE A 497 -10.24 22.77 -4.02
CA PHE A 497 -11.38 21.86 -4.10
C PHE A 497 -12.49 22.49 -4.95
N PRO A 498 -13.02 21.77 -5.95
CA PRO A 498 -14.21 22.22 -6.66
C PRO A 498 -15.45 22.24 -5.77
N ALA A 499 -16.47 22.98 -6.20
CA ALA A 499 -17.74 23.02 -5.49
C ALA A 499 -18.41 21.63 -5.45
N THR A 500 -18.99 21.31 -4.30
CA THR A 500 -19.63 20.02 -3.98
C THR A 500 -21.06 20.22 -3.48
N THR A 501 -21.81 19.13 -3.39
CA THR A 501 -23.15 19.18 -2.79
C THR A 501 -23.03 19.09 -1.28
N CYS A 502 -23.78 19.92 -0.56
CA CYS A 502 -23.89 19.84 0.89
C CYS A 502 -24.19 18.40 1.36
N GLY A 503 -23.46 17.91 2.37
CA GLY A 503 -23.60 16.55 2.90
C GLY A 503 -22.89 15.48 2.07
N ALA A 504 -22.26 15.81 0.94
CA ALA A 504 -21.49 14.83 0.18
C ALA A 504 -20.21 14.43 0.93
N GLU A 505 -19.97 13.12 1.05
CA GLU A 505 -18.64 12.61 1.41
C GLU A 505 -17.68 12.88 0.24
N VAL A 506 -16.55 13.50 0.55
CA VAL A 506 -15.48 13.83 -0.40
C VAL A 506 -14.28 12.96 -0.07
N ARG A 507 -13.91 12.07 -1.00
CA ARG A 507 -12.65 11.31 -0.94
C ARG A 507 -11.62 12.03 -1.77
N TRP A 508 -10.40 12.17 -1.25
CA TRP A 508 -9.37 12.89 -1.98
C TRP A 508 -7.95 12.49 -1.57
N PHE A 509 -6.99 12.80 -2.43
CA PHE A 509 -5.56 12.68 -2.18
C PHE A 509 -4.80 13.62 -3.11
N ILE A 510 -3.53 13.88 -2.80
CA ILE A 510 -2.63 14.63 -3.67
C ILE A 510 -1.68 13.66 -4.37
N GLY A 511 -1.34 13.91 -5.63
CA GLY A 511 -0.28 13.17 -6.31
C GLY A 511 0.59 14.09 -7.16
N ALA A 512 1.87 13.75 -7.26
CA ALA A 512 2.84 14.43 -8.12
C ALA A 512 3.77 13.39 -8.75
N ARG A 513 4.33 13.70 -9.92
CA ARG A 513 5.27 12.81 -10.59
C ARG A 513 6.69 13.35 -10.53
N SER A 514 7.66 12.47 -10.33
CA SER A 514 9.08 12.81 -10.54
C SER A 514 9.45 12.75 -12.03
N GLN A 515 10.61 13.31 -12.40
CA GLN A 515 11.09 13.37 -13.79
C GLN A 515 11.21 12.00 -14.46
N ASN A 516 11.50 10.96 -13.67
CA ASN A 516 11.54 9.57 -14.14
C ASN A 516 10.15 8.94 -14.34
N GLY A 517 9.07 9.70 -14.18
CA GLY A 517 7.70 9.27 -14.42
C GLY A 517 6.99 8.68 -13.19
N THR A 518 7.70 8.34 -12.11
CA THR A 518 7.10 7.74 -10.90
C THR A 518 6.06 8.65 -10.26
N LEU A 519 4.90 8.09 -9.92
CA LEU A 519 3.84 8.77 -9.18
C LEU A 519 4.08 8.64 -7.67
N TRP A 520 4.08 9.77 -6.98
CA TRP A 520 4.14 9.89 -5.52
C TRP A 520 2.83 10.48 -5.02
N THR A 521 2.27 9.93 -3.94
CA THR A 521 0.94 10.30 -3.46
C THR A 521 0.94 10.65 -1.98
N LEU A 522 -0.09 11.39 -1.56
CA LEU A 522 -0.37 11.71 -0.17
C LEU A 522 -1.87 11.57 0.09
N PRO A 523 -2.30 10.63 0.95
CA PRO A 523 -1.46 9.64 1.65
C PRO A 523 -0.75 8.67 0.68
N ASP A 524 0.33 8.03 1.17
CA ASP A 524 1.05 7.00 0.41
C ASP A 524 0.07 5.89 -0.02
N GLU A 525 0.33 5.23 -1.15
CA GLU A 525 -0.52 4.17 -1.74
C GLU A 525 -1.88 4.61 -2.32
N ALA A 526 -2.14 5.92 -2.42
CA ALA A 526 -3.33 6.39 -3.12
C ALA A 526 -3.30 5.97 -4.62
N PRO A 527 -4.45 5.69 -5.26
CA PRO A 527 -5.83 5.97 -4.83
C PRO A 527 -6.42 4.92 -3.90
N PHE A 528 -5.66 3.88 -3.54
CA PHE A 528 -6.19 2.86 -2.66
C PHE A 528 -6.38 3.48 -1.25
N THR A 529 -5.40 4.22 -0.73
CA THR A 529 -5.58 5.13 0.43
C THR A 529 -6.21 6.43 -0.04
N SER A 530 -6.97 7.11 0.83
CA SER A 530 -7.44 8.47 0.59
C SER A 530 -7.85 9.16 1.89
N TYR A 531 -7.75 10.48 1.91
CA TYR A 531 -8.40 11.31 2.90
C TYR A 531 -9.91 11.35 2.66
N ARG A 532 -10.65 11.61 3.73
CA ARG A 532 -12.11 11.77 3.72
C ARG A 532 -12.47 13.08 4.40
N SER A 533 -13.41 13.79 3.79
CA SER A 533 -13.98 15.02 4.32
C SER A 533 -15.48 15.02 4.05
N LEU A 534 -16.25 15.76 4.83
CA LEU A 534 -17.65 15.99 4.60
C LEU A 534 -17.85 17.39 3.99
N SER A 535 -18.65 17.49 2.94
CA SER A 535 -18.96 18.77 2.32
C SER A 535 -19.94 19.56 3.19
N GLY A 536 -19.46 20.55 3.94
CA GLY A 536 -20.26 21.35 4.87
C GLY A 536 -19.51 22.58 5.37
N ASP A 537 -20.24 23.58 5.85
CA ASP A 537 -19.64 24.76 6.48
C ASP A 537 -19.54 24.59 8.01
N VAL A 538 -20.48 23.85 8.59
CA VAL A 538 -20.53 23.46 10.01
C VAL A 538 -20.98 22.02 10.08
N GLU A 539 -20.49 21.27 11.05
CA GLU A 539 -20.98 19.94 11.34
C GLU A 539 -21.70 19.90 12.69
N ARG A 540 -22.81 19.17 12.72
CA ARG A 540 -23.49 18.82 13.97
C ARG A 540 -23.37 17.33 14.20
N VAL A 541 -22.96 16.96 15.40
CA VAL A 541 -22.65 15.59 15.81
C VAL A 541 -23.67 15.12 16.84
N ALA A 542 -24.29 13.97 16.60
CA ALA A 542 -25.24 13.33 17.52
C ALA A 542 -24.53 12.40 18.49
N LEU A 543 -23.49 11.74 17.99
CA LEU A 543 -22.68 10.76 18.70
C LEU A 543 -21.28 10.74 18.08
N GLU A 544 -20.26 10.75 18.91
CA GLU A 544 -18.86 10.56 18.53
C GLU A 544 -18.20 9.80 19.67
N GLU A 545 -17.60 8.67 19.32
CA GLU A 545 -17.03 7.72 20.26
C GLU A 545 -15.74 7.16 19.66
N ASP A 546 -14.61 7.52 20.28
CA ASP A 546 -13.28 6.94 20.04
C ASP A 546 -13.08 5.62 20.79
N PHE A 547 -14.05 5.24 21.63
CA PHE A 547 -14.05 4.06 22.49
C PHE A 547 -12.83 3.89 23.42
N GLU A 548 -12.08 4.97 23.69
CA GLU A 548 -10.94 4.94 24.62
C GLU A 548 -11.34 4.87 26.10
N VAL A 549 -12.59 5.19 26.41
CA VAL A 549 -13.14 5.09 27.77
C VAL A 549 -14.53 4.49 27.69
N GLY A 550 -14.82 3.52 28.59
CA GLY A 550 -16.11 2.81 28.66
C GLY A 550 -17.32 3.69 28.34
N PRO A 551 -17.90 3.59 27.13
CA PRO A 551 -18.83 4.59 26.65
C PRO A 551 -20.20 4.42 27.31
N ALA A 552 -20.78 5.54 27.75
CA ALA A 552 -21.99 5.52 28.55
C ALA A 552 -23.20 5.05 27.73
N GLY A 553 -23.83 3.95 28.14
CA GLY A 553 -25.13 3.51 27.60
C GLY A 553 -25.08 2.55 26.41
N TRP A 554 -23.89 2.10 26.00
CA TRP A 554 -23.74 0.96 25.10
C TRP A 554 -24.17 -0.34 25.78
N ILE A 555 -24.81 -1.22 25.02
CA ILE A 555 -25.29 -2.52 25.50
C ILE A 555 -24.58 -3.61 24.69
N ALA A 556 -23.66 -4.31 25.35
CA ALA A 556 -23.05 -5.52 24.83
C ALA A 556 -23.85 -6.75 25.29
N GLY A 557 -24.27 -7.57 24.34
CA GLY A 557 -25.12 -8.73 24.58
C GLY A 557 -26.61 -8.36 24.75
N ASP A 558 -27.44 -8.68 23.75
CA ASP A 558 -28.91 -8.64 23.89
C ASP A 558 -29.43 -9.96 24.50
N LEU A 559 -30.61 -9.95 25.14
CA LEU A 559 -31.25 -11.17 25.68
C LEU A 559 -31.55 -12.23 24.61
N ALA A 560 -31.63 -11.81 23.35
CA ALA A 560 -31.85 -12.69 22.21
C ALA A 560 -30.54 -13.30 21.67
N ASP A 561 -29.38 -12.83 22.10
CA ASP A 561 -28.08 -13.33 21.66
C ASP A 561 -27.90 -14.79 22.08
N THR A 562 -27.39 -15.61 21.16
CA THR A 562 -27.23 -17.05 21.37
C THR A 562 -25.78 -17.48 21.51
N ALA A 563 -24.83 -16.57 21.27
CA ALA A 563 -23.41 -16.87 21.43
C ALA A 563 -23.08 -17.21 22.89
N THR A 564 -22.28 -18.25 23.08
CA THR A 564 -21.88 -18.74 24.42
C THR A 564 -20.52 -18.21 24.87
N ALA A 565 -19.76 -17.63 23.93
CA ALA A 565 -18.48 -16.96 24.09
C ALA A 565 -18.36 -15.83 23.04
N GLY A 566 -17.33 -15.00 23.12
CA GLY A 566 -17.11 -13.93 22.14
C GLY A 566 -18.10 -12.76 22.24
N ILE A 567 -18.69 -12.52 23.42
CA ILE A 567 -19.55 -11.35 23.64
C ILE A 567 -18.72 -10.08 23.52
N TRP A 568 -19.29 -9.02 22.95
CA TRP A 568 -18.63 -7.72 22.82
C TRP A 568 -18.13 -7.20 24.17
N GLU A 569 -16.91 -6.71 24.18
CA GLU A 569 -16.28 -6.05 25.32
C GLU A 569 -15.34 -4.94 24.84
N LEU A 570 -15.07 -3.98 25.72
CA LEU A 570 -14.06 -2.96 25.45
C LEU A 570 -12.69 -3.51 25.84
N GLY A 571 -11.72 -3.42 24.95
CA GLY A 571 -10.38 -3.95 25.22
C GLY A 571 -9.33 -3.49 24.23
N VAL A 572 -8.08 -3.84 24.55
CA VAL A 572 -6.94 -3.59 23.68
C VAL A 572 -6.89 -4.69 22.60
N PRO A 573 -6.86 -4.35 21.31
CA PRO A 573 -6.58 -5.31 20.26
C PRO A 573 -5.23 -5.99 20.53
N VAL A 574 -5.19 -7.33 20.60
CA VAL A 574 -3.94 -8.07 20.77
C VAL A 574 -3.61 -8.77 19.47
N ALA A 575 -2.44 -8.49 18.89
CA ALA A 575 -1.98 -9.10 17.65
C ALA A 575 -2.09 -10.64 17.68
N GLY A 576 -2.81 -11.20 16.71
CA GLY A 576 -3.05 -12.62 16.51
C GLY A 576 -3.31 -12.92 15.03
N LEU A 577 -3.65 -14.17 14.69
CA LEU A 577 -3.92 -14.59 13.30
C LEU A 577 -5.15 -13.89 12.66
N ALA A 578 -5.90 -13.09 13.43
CA ALA A 578 -7.18 -12.52 13.05
C ALA A 578 -7.43 -11.07 13.51
N THR A 579 -6.54 -10.45 14.31
CA THR A 579 -6.75 -9.15 14.99
C THR A 579 -5.67 -8.12 14.57
N PRO A 580 -6.03 -6.85 14.26
CA PRO A 580 -5.04 -5.78 14.09
C PRO A 580 -4.19 -5.63 15.36
N ASP A 581 -2.93 -5.28 15.16
CA ASP A 581 -1.92 -5.14 16.22
C ASP A 581 -2.06 -3.84 17.03
N SER A 582 -3.01 -2.99 16.63
CA SER A 582 -3.18 -1.64 17.15
C SER A 582 -4.63 -1.16 17.02
N ASP A 583 -4.99 -0.27 17.93
CA ASP A 583 -6.19 0.56 17.90
C ASP A 583 -6.22 1.48 16.66
N HIS A 584 -7.41 1.91 16.22
CA HIS A 584 -7.46 2.83 15.07
C HIS A 584 -7.23 4.29 15.51
N THR A 585 -7.71 4.68 16.68
CA THR A 585 -7.57 6.04 17.20
C THR A 585 -6.08 6.41 17.29
N PRO A 586 -5.63 7.54 16.71
CA PRO A 586 -4.22 7.95 16.80
C PRO A 586 -3.76 8.14 18.25
N GLY A 587 -2.92 7.24 18.75
CA GLY A 587 -2.45 7.23 20.14
C GLY A 587 -3.45 6.63 21.14
N GLY A 588 -4.54 6.05 20.65
CA GLY A 588 -5.48 5.24 21.40
C GLY A 588 -5.00 3.82 21.65
N SER A 589 -5.83 3.05 22.32
CA SER A 589 -5.50 1.72 22.84
C SER A 589 -6.71 0.79 22.95
N GLN A 590 -7.94 1.27 22.80
CA GLN A 590 -9.14 0.50 23.11
C GLN A 590 -10.21 0.62 22.03
N CYS A 591 -10.74 -0.54 21.64
CA CYS A 591 -11.87 -0.63 20.73
C CYS A 591 -12.91 -1.63 21.27
N TRP A 592 -14.13 -1.64 20.73
CA TRP A 592 -15.14 -2.65 21.07
C TRP A 592 -14.90 -3.93 20.29
N LEU A 593 -14.43 -5.00 20.93
CA LEU A 593 -14.09 -6.26 20.26
C LEU A 593 -14.85 -7.46 20.84
N THR A 594 -15.01 -8.51 20.06
CA THR A 594 -15.61 -9.76 20.54
C THR A 594 -14.63 -10.57 21.40
N GLY A 595 -14.98 -10.84 22.67
CA GLY A 595 -14.40 -11.92 23.48
C GLY A 595 -12.97 -11.79 24.00
N ALA A 596 -12.43 -10.61 24.28
CA ALA A 596 -11.01 -10.45 24.68
C ALA A 596 -10.03 -10.97 23.61
N ASN A 597 -10.40 -10.87 22.32
CA ASN A 597 -9.76 -11.56 21.20
C ASN A 597 -10.04 -13.07 21.24
N SER A 598 -11.32 -13.43 21.33
CA SER A 598 -11.76 -14.83 21.27
C SER A 598 -12.96 -14.97 20.34
N ASP A 599 -13.04 -16.16 19.77
CA ASP A 599 -14.13 -16.64 18.92
C ASP A 599 -15.54 -16.42 19.50
N VAL A 600 -16.47 -16.01 18.63
CA VAL A 600 -17.91 -15.97 18.92
C VAL A 600 -18.42 -17.41 18.98
N GLY A 601 -18.83 -17.89 20.15
CA GLY A 601 -19.11 -19.33 20.32
C GLY A 601 -20.50 -19.76 19.85
N GLY A 602 -20.63 -20.28 18.61
CA GLY A 602 -21.75 -21.09 18.12
C GLY A 602 -23.13 -20.40 18.13
N GLY A 603 -23.14 -19.08 17.95
CA GLY A 603 -24.34 -18.25 17.90
C GLY A 603 -24.02 -16.83 17.42
N PHE A 604 -24.84 -15.85 17.80
CA PHE A 604 -24.54 -14.45 17.52
C PHE A 604 -24.50 -13.61 18.79
N THR A 605 -23.69 -12.56 18.76
CA THR A 605 -23.65 -11.50 19.77
C THR A 605 -23.87 -10.13 19.13
N SER A 606 -24.40 -9.19 19.90
CA SER A 606 -24.71 -7.84 19.45
C SER A 606 -24.15 -6.76 20.37
N LEU A 607 -23.74 -5.66 19.75
CA LEU A 607 -23.38 -4.40 20.41
C LEU A 607 -24.37 -3.33 19.94
N THR A 608 -25.10 -2.72 20.86
CA THR A 608 -26.14 -1.73 20.53
C THR A 608 -25.81 -0.38 21.17
N SER A 609 -25.86 0.67 20.35
CA SER A 609 -25.63 2.06 20.80
C SER A 609 -26.69 2.55 21.78
N PRO A 610 -26.43 3.66 22.51
CA PRO A 610 -27.47 4.48 23.13
C PRO A 610 -28.52 4.97 22.11
N ASN A 611 -29.62 5.54 22.62
CA ASN A 611 -30.56 6.29 21.78
C ASN A 611 -29.92 7.60 21.33
N MET A 612 -30.01 7.89 20.04
CA MET A 612 -29.60 9.14 19.42
C MET A 612 -30.86 9.89 18.97
N ASP A 613 -30.99 11.16 19.40
CA ASP A 613 -32.09 12.00 18.95
C ASP A 613 -31.80 12.58 17.57
N LEU A 614 -32.23 11.84 16.54
CA LEU A 614 -32.10 12.24 15.15
C LEU A 614 -33.38 12.83 14.56
N ALA A 615 -34.35 13.23 15.41
CA ALA A 615 -35.57 13.86 14.93
C ALA A 615 -35.26 15.21 14.27
N GLY A 616 -35.72 15.40 13.03
CA GLY A 616 -35.55 16.68 12.31
C GLY A 616 -34.19 16.87 11.62
N TRP A 617 -33.28 15.88 11.67
CA TRP A 617 -32.02 15.90 10.93
C TRP A 617 -32.26 15.80 9.41
N ASN A 618 -31.55 16.58 8.59
CA ASN A 618 -31.73 16.58 7.14
C ASN A 618 -30.90 15.51 6.43
N ASP A 619 -29.73 15.17 6.94
CA ASP A 619 -28.88 14.18 6.30
C ASP A 619 -27.87 13.50 7.23
N PRO A 620 -28.33 12.75 8.25
CA PRO A 620 -27.43 12.09 9.18
C PRO A 620 -26.67 10.95 8.50
N ILE A 621 -25.35 10.99 8.66
CA ILE A 621 -24.38 10.00 8.22
C ILE A 621 -23.88 9.25 9.44
N LEU A 622 -23.90 7.92 9.36
CA LEU A 622 -23.21 7.03 10.29
C LEU A 622 -21.87 6.65 9.67
N SER A 623 -20.76 6.93 10.32
CA SER A 623 -19.42 6.46 9.96
C SER A 623 -18.74 5.76 11.13
N PHE A 624 -17.90 4.77 10.85
CA PHE A 624 -17.10 4.08 11.86
C PHE A 624 -15.98 3.27 11.20
N TRP A 625 -14.98 2.93 11.98
CA TRP A 625 -13.97 1.95 11.62
C TRP A 625 -14.34 0.58 12.19
N TYR A 626 -14.04 -0.48 11.47
CA TYR A 626 -14.30 -1.85 11.89
C TYR A 626 -13.28 -2.80 11.31
N TRP A 627 -13.07 -3.92 11.98
CA TRP A 627 -12.48 -5.10 11.34
C TRP A 627 -13.34 -6.32 11.64
N PHE A 628 -13.28 -7.30 10.75
CA PHE A 628 -13.99 -8.55 10.89
C PHE A 628 -13.12 -9.66 10.30
N SER A 629 -12.90 -10.73 11.06
CA SER A 629 -12.14 -11.90 10.61
C SER A 629 -13.01 -13.15 10.68
N LYS A 630 -12.78 -14.03 9.70
CA LYS A 630 -13.23 -15.41 9.70
C LYS A 630 -12.05 -16.33 9.47
N GLY A 631 -11.84 -17.29 10.36
CA GLY A 631 -10.79 -18.29 10.26
C GLY A 631 -10.90 -19.11 8.96
N GLU A 632 -9.76 -19.50 8.40
CA GLU A 632 -9.71 -20.33 7.19
C GLU A 632 -10.28 -21.75 7.48
N GLY A 633 -11.15 -22.28 6.61
CA GLY A 633 -11.38 -23.74 6.60
C GLY A 633 -12.71 -24.33 6.13
N SER A 634 -13.83 -23.60 6.01
CA SER A 634 -15.13 -24.25 5.69
C SER A 634 -15.88 -23.65 4.50
N PRO A 635 -16.18 -24.43 3.44
CA PRO A 635 -16.95 -23.97 2.29
C PRO A 635 -18.45 -24.26 2.46
N GLN A 636 -19.16 -23.69 3.44
CA GLN A 636 -20.64 -23.77 3.63
C GLN A 636 -21.19 -22.48 4.35
N PRO A 637 -22.52 -22.18 4.36
CA PRO A 637 -23.10 -20.81 4.35
C PRO A 637 -22.90 -19.97 5.63
N PRO A 638 -23.05 -18.62 5.56
CA PRO A 638 -21.98 -17.75 6.04
C PRO A 638 -22.20 -17.21 7.46
N ASP A 639 -21.13 -17.25 8.24
CA ASP A 639 -20.87 -16.35 9.36
C ASP A 639 -20.92 -14.90 8.89
N LYS A 640 -21.45 -14.00 9.73
CA LYS A 640 -21.78 -12.63 9.31
C LYS A 640 -21.38 -11.60 10.35
N PHE A 641 -20.86 -10.49 9.85
CA PHE A 641 -20.92 -9.23 10.56
C PHE A 641 -22.01 -8.36 9.93
N SER A 642 -22.96 -7.86 10.71
CA SER A 642 -24.04 -7.02 10.18
C SER A 642 -24.21 -5.73 10.96
N ILE A 643 -24.47 -4.67 10.20
CA ILE A 643 -24.72 -3.33 10.70
C ILE A 643 -26.18 -2.99 10.46
N ARG A 644 -26.86 -2.53 11.52
CA ARG A 644 -28.30 -2.30 11.51
C ARG A 644 -28.64 -0.99 12.17
N VAL A 645 -29.75 -0.40 11.74
CA VAL A 645 -30.33 0.80 12.32
C VAL A 645 -31.76 0.54 12.78
N SER A 646 -32.14 1.11 13.92
CA SER A 646 -33.49 1.13 14.46
C SER A 646 -33.96 2.56 14.63
N VAL A 647 -35.25 2.82 14.43
CA VAL A 647 -35.87 4.14 14.62
C VAL A 647 -36.97 4.11 15.69
N ASP A 648 -37.07 3.03 16.45
CA ASP A 648 -38.10 2.78 17.47
C ASP A 648 -37.49 2.30 18.81
N GLY A 649 -36.24 2.69 19.08
CA GLY A 649 -35.53 2.35 20.32
C GLY A 649 -34.98 0.92 20.37
N GLY A 650 -34.98 0.22 19.23
CA GLY A 650 -34.49 -1.16 19.10
C GLY A 650 -35.59 -2.22 19.02
N ALA A 651 -36.86 -1.83 18.84
CA ALA A 651 -37.95 -2.79 18.70
C ALA A 651 -37.95 -3.45 17.31
N GLN A 652 -37.62 -2.70 16.25
CA GLN A 652 -37.40 -3.20 14.89
C GLN A 652 -36.05 -2.73 14.34
N TRP A 653 -35.42 -3.54 13.49
CA TRP A 653 -34.08 -3.30 12.95
C TRP A 653 -34.08 -3.42 11.42
N THR A 654 -33.57 -2.38 10.75
CA THR A 654 -33.31 -2.33 9.31
C THR A 654 -31.85 -2.63 9.06
N LEU A 655 -31.55 -3.47 8.06
CA LEU A 655 -30.18 -3.79 7.67
C LEU A 655 -29.57 -2.63 6.88
N LEU A 656 -28.42 -2.14 7.32
CA LEU A 656 -27.58 -1.22 6.53
C LEU A 656 -26.66 -2.03 5.63
N GLU A 657 -25.91 -2.97 6.22
CA GLU A 657 -24.99 -3.85 5.50
C GLU A 657 -24.85 -5.20 6.19
N ALA A 658 -24.65 -6.26 5.40
CA ALA A 658 -24.22 -7.57 5.88
C ALA A 658 -22.92 -7.96 5.17
N ILE A 659 -21.88 -8.19 5.95
CA ILE A 659 -20.56 -8.59 5.52
C ILE A 659 -20.48 -10.11 5.65
N ASP A 660 -20.54 -10.80 4.51
CA ASP A 660 -20.65 -12.26 4.44
C ASP A 660 -19.72 -12.94 3.40
N THR A 661 -18.87 -12.19 2.69
CA THR A 661 -18.04 -12.73 1.60
C THR A 661 -16.67 -13.28 2.04
N PRO A 662 -16.09 -14.27 1.35
CA PRO A 662 -14.70 -14.77 1.54
C PRO A 662 -13.60 -13.72 1.53
N GLN A 663 -13.85 -12.54 0.95
CA GLN A 663 -12.89 -11.43 0.84
C GLN A 663 -12.73 -10.63 2.15
N HIS A 664 -13.51 -10.96 3.17
CA HIS A 664 -13.41 -10.40 4.52
C HIS A 664 -12.78 -11.41 5.52
N ALA A 665 -12.26 -12.53 5.03
CA ALA A 665 -11.52 -13.49 5.83
C ALA A 665 -10.07 -13.04 5.99
N SER A 666 -9.51 -13.27 7.17
CA SER A 666 -8.08 -13.37 7.44
C SER A 666 -7.20 -12.12 7.35
N ILE A 667 -7.73 -10.88 7.42
CA ILE A 667 -6.84 -9.71 7.50
C ILE A 667 -7.18 -8.76 8.65
N ALA A 668 -6.22 -8.69 9.57
CA ALA A 668 -6.07 -7.79 10.70
C ALA A 668 -5.88 -6.31 10.29
N SER A 669 -6.87 -5.71 9.62
CA SER A 669 -6.81 -4.31 9.18
C SER A 669 -8.15 -3.60 9.37
N TRP A 670 -8.08 -2.40 9.94
CA TRP A 670 -9.21 -1.50 10.12
C TRP A 670 -9.83 -1.10 8.79
N ARG A 671 -11.15 -1.05 8.68
CA ARG A 671 -11.91 -0.65 7.48
C ARG A 671 -12.91 0.43 7.85
N HIS A 672 -13.08 1.43 6.98
CA HIS A 672 -14.08 2.47 7.20
C HIS A 672 -15.40 2.15 6.51
N ALA A 673 -16.51 2.28 7.21
CA ALA A 673 -17.86 2.23 6.65
C ALA A 673 -18.57 3.58 6.86
N SER A 674 -19.41 3.97 5.89
CA SER A 674 -20.21 5.19 5.94
C SER A 674 -21.58 4.97 5.31
N PHE A 675 -22.64 5.38 6.00
CA PHE A 675 -24.02 5.22 5.55
C PHE A 675 -24.81 6.50 5.74
N ARG A 676 -25.42 6.96 4.66
CA ARG A 676 -26.47 7.97 4.70
C ARG A 676 -27.74 7.33 5.25
N LEU A 677 -28.09 7.60 6.51
CA LEU A 677 -29.19 6.87 7.18
C LEU A 677 -30.54 7.07 6.48
N LYS A 678 -30.74 8.20 5.79
CA LYS A 678 -31.96 8.49 5.03
C LYS A 678 -32.19 7.61 3.82
N ASP A 679 -31.15 6.96 3.31
CA ASP A 679 -31.31 5.99 2.21
C ASP A 679 -31.98 4.70 2.70
N PHE A 680 -32.01 4.47 4.02
CA PHE A 680 -32.53 3.24 4.64
C PHE A 680 -33.76 3.48 5.52
N VAL A 681 -33.80 4.57 6.28
CA VAL A 681 -34.84 4.85 7.28
C VAL A 681 -35.18 6.34 7.36
N VAL A 682 -36.31 6.67 7.99
CA VAL A 682 -36.61 8.05 8.43
C VAL A 682 -36.18 8.18 9.89
N PRO A 683 -35.10 8.92 10.21
CA PRO A 683 -34.58 9.01 11.57
C PRO A 683 -35.59 9.63 12.55
N THR A 684 -35.55 9.18 13.79
CA THR A 684 -36.42 9.66 14.89
C THR A 684 -35.60 9.98 16.14
N GLY A 685 -36.26 10.47 17.18
CA GLY A 685 -35.64 10.71 18.48
C GLY A 685 -35.19 9.46 19.25
N SER A 686 -35.49 8.28 18.71
CA SER A 686 -35.15 6.98 19.30
C SER A 686 -34.27 6.15 18.36
N THR A 687 -33.45 6.82 17.54
CA THR A 687 -32.60 6.13 16.57
C THR A 687 -31.46 5.40 17.29
N ARG A 688 -31.15 4.16 16.89
CA ARG A 688 -30.04 3.36 17.42
C ARG A 688 -29.33 2.63 16.32
N VAL A 689 -28.05 2.32 16.52
CA VAL A 689 -27.27 1.43 15.65
C VAL A 689 -26.90 0.15 16.40
N ARG A 690 -26.76 -0.95 15.66
CA ARG A 690 -26.40 -2.25 16.18
C ARG A 690 -25.41 -2.94 15.26
N PHE A 691 -24.33 -3.43 15.87
CA PHE A 691 -23.36 -4.33 15.28
C PHE A 691 -23.66 -5.75 15.75
N MET A 692 -23.64 -6.72 14.84
CA MET A 692 -23.88 -8.12 15.17
C MET A 692 -22.81 -8.99 14.53
N ALA A 693 -22.10 -9.76 15.34
CA ALA A 693 -21.19 -10.81 14.91
C ALA A 693 -21.87 -12.16 15.12
N ALA A 694 -21.94 -12.98 14.06
CA ALA A 694 -22.61 -14.27 14.08
C ALA A 694 -21.66 -15.36 13.59
N ASP A 695 -21.34 -16.28 14.48
CA ASP A 695 -20.74 -17.57 14.20
C ASP A 695 -21.84 -18.64 14.23
N VAL A 696 -22.27 -19.08 13.06
CA VAL A 696 -23.33 -20.08 12.94
C VAL A 696 -22.77 -21.50 12.81
N ASN A 697 -21.44 -21.67 12.86
CA ASN A 697 -20.77 -22.93 12.63
C ASN A 697 -19.65 -23.18 13.65
N ILE A 698 -19.77 -24.26 14.41
CA ILE A 698 -18.88 -24.63 15.52
C ILE A 698 -17.38 -24.82 15.17
N ASP A 699 -17.04 -24.85 13.89
CA ASP A 699 -15.66 -25.01 13.39
C ASP A 699 -15.07 -23.70 12.83
N SER A 700 -15.82 -22.58 12.82
CA SER A 700 -15.34 -21.26 12.39
C SER A 700 -14.69 -20.52 13.57
N ILE A 701 -13.72 -19.63 13.30
CA ILE A 701 -13.25 -18.63 14.28
C ILE A 701 -13.71 -17.27 13.78
N ILE A 702 -14.58 -16.59 14.53
CA ILE A 702 -15.14 -15.29 14.17
C ILE A 702 -14.76 -14.26 15.22
N GLU A 703 -14.19 -13.14 14.75
CA GLU A 703 -13.88 -12.00 15.58
C GLU A 703 -14.21 -10.69 14.87
N ALA A 704 -14.64 -9.69 15.62
CA ALA A 704 -14.96 -8.35 15.11
C ALA A 704 -14.47 -7.28 16.08
N CYS A 705 -14.06 -6.11 15.58
CA CYS A 705 -14.01 -4.87 16.35
C CYS A 705 -14.70 -3.71 15.62
N VAL A 706 -15.14 -2.72 16.39
CA VAL A 706 -15.62 -1.42 15.92
C VAL A 706 -14.91 -0.32 16.69
N ASP A 707 -14.52 0.74 15.97
CA ASP A 707 -13.81 1.90 16.50
C ASP A 707 -14.25 3.21 15.83
N ASP A 708 -13.92 4.35 16.44
CA ASP A 708 -14.08 5.70 15.86
C ASP A 708 -15.48 5.95 15.26
N LEU A 709 -16.52 5.65 16.02
CA LEU A 709 -17.89 5.77 15.56
C LEU A 709 -18.39 7.20 15.65
N ARG A 710 -19.00 7.67 14.57
CA ARG A 710 -19.55 9.01 14.47
C ARG A 710 -20.90 9.01 13.77
N VAL A 711 -21.84 9.78 14.31
CA VAL A 711 -23.12 10.09 13.68
C VAL A 711 -23.26 11.59 13.59
N SER A 712 -23.19 12.12 12.38
CA SER A 712 -23.14 13.57 12.15
C SER A 712 -23.90 13.99 10.88
N GLU A 713 -24.10 15.29 10.71
CA GLU A 713 -24.68 15.91 9.53
C GLU A 713 -23.95 17.21 9.23
N ALA A 714 -23.62 17.43 7.96
CA ALA A 714 -23.14 18.71 7.49
C ALA A 714 -24.27 19.71 7.29
N LEU A 715 -24.08 20.90 7.83
CA LEU A 715 -24.92 22.07 7.66
C LEU A 715 -24.22 23.06 6.73
N CYS A 716 -24.99 23.64 5.81
CA CYS A 716 -24.45 24.51 4.77
C CYS A 716 -25.18 25.85 4.72
N GLY A 717 -24.45 26.91 4.36
CA GLY A 717 -24.89 28.30 4.44
C GLY A 717 -24.80 28.88 5.86
N CYS A 718 -24.19 28.15 6.80
CA CYS A 718 -23.94 28.55 8.18
C CYS A 718 -22.46 28.94 8.32
N SER A 719 -22.10 29.91 9.15
CA SER A 719 -20.67 30.18 9.42
C SER A 719 -20.48 30.81 10.79
N ILE A 720 -19.44 30.40 11.52
CA ILE A 720 -19.03 31.05 12.77
C ILE A 720 -17.68 31.71 12.52
N THR A 721 -17.61 33.02 12.72
CA THR A 721 -16.41 33.83 12.50
C THR A 721 -15.97 34.46 13.82
N PRO A 722 -14.69 34.32 14.22
CA PRO A 722 -14.16 35.06 15.37
C PRO A 722 -14.30 36.57 15.13
N GLY A 723 -14.76 37.30 16.15
CA GLY A 723 -14.71 38.75 16.18
C GLY A 723 -13.53 39.24 17.01
N CYS A 724 -13.76 40.19 17.91
CA CYS A 724 -12.69 40.73 18.74
C CYS A 724 -12.28 39.78 19.87
N SER A 725 -11.04 39.95 20.34
CA SER A 725 -10.46 39.22 21.47
C SER A 725 -10.92 39.76 22.82
N ALA A 726 -11.03 38.90 23.83
CA ALA A 726 -11.33 39.30 25.20
C ALA A 726 -10.13 40.01 25.88
N ALA A 727 -10.38 41.07 26.63
CA ALA A 727 -9.38 41.71 27.48
C ALA A 727 -9.31 41.05 28.86
N ALA A 728 -8.13 41.03 29.48
CA ALA A 728 -7.92 40.42 30.80
C ALA A 728 -8.92 40.94 31.85
N ASN A 729 -9.38 40.06 32.74
CA ASN A 729 -10.27 40.37 33.85
C ASN A 729 -9.55 40.18 35.20
N SER A 730 -10.21 40.45 36.32
CA SER A 730 -9.58 40.36 37.66
C SER A 730 -9.10 38.96 38.07
N VAL A 731 -9.49 37.90 37.35
CA VAL A 731 -9.12 36.51 37.65
C VAL A 731 -8.20 35.87 36.60
N GLY A 732 -7.90 36.55 35.49
CA GLY A 732 -6.94 36.06 34.48
C GLY A 732 -7.25 36.50 33.05
N ALA A 733 -7.13 35.55 32.12
CA ALA A 733 -7.50 35.75 30.72
C ALA A 733 -9.00 36.09 30.63
N GLY A 734 -9.33 37.13 29.85
CA GLY A 734 -10.71 37.62 29.70
C GLY A 734 -11.70 36.54 29.29
N ALA A 735 -12.99 36.77 29.52
CA ALA A 735 -14.00 35.75 29.24
C ALA A 735 -14.05 35.43 27.73
N GLN A 736 -14.06 34.15 27.37
CA GLN A 736 -14.12 33.71 25.97
C GLN A 736 -15.53 33.25 25.62
N LEU A 737 -16.05 33.66 24.46
CA LEU A 737 -17.32 33.18 23.93
C LEU A 737 -17.09 32.07 22.90
N SER A 738 -17.77 30.95 23.07
CA SER A 738 -17.86 29.84 22.12
C SER A 738 -19.33 29.47 21.87
N VAL A 739 -19.56 28.61 20.89
CA VAL A 739 -20.89 28.08 20.55
C VAL A 739 -20.88 26.57 20.72
N LEU A 740 -21.98 26.00 21.23
CA LEU A 740 -22.34 24.59 21.08
C LEU A 740 -23.70 24.49 20.34
N GLY A 741 -24.04 23.31 19.80
CA GLY A 741 -25.20 23.13 18.93
C GLY A 741 -24.92 23.65 17.51
N SER A 742 -25.96 24.15 16.81
CA SER A 742 -25.84 24.61 15.43
C SER A 742 -26.43 26.00 15.17
N PRO A 743 -25.89 26.76 14.19
CA PRO A 743 -26.53 27.99 13.71
C PRO A 743 -27.71 27.76 12.74
N SER A 744 -28.31 26.56 12.72
CA SER A 744 -29.48 26.27 11.88
C SER A 744 -30.76 26.74 12.55
N LEU A 745 -31.57 27.51 11.82
CA LEU A 745 -32.88 27.96 12.30
C LEU A 745 -33.87 26.80 12.44
N THR A 746 -33.79 25.79 11.57
CA THR A 746 -34.65 24.61 11.61
C THR A 746 -34.32 23.71 12.79
N VAL A 747 -33.03 23.52 13.09
CA VAL A 747 -32.60 22.67 14.22
C VAL A 747 -32.89 23.36 15.56
N ASN A 748 -32.64 24.66 15.66
CA ASN A 748 -32.97 25.48 16.83
C ASN A 748 -32.32 25.01 18.15
N ASP A 749 -31.03 24.62 18.11
CA ASP A 749 -30.26 24.10 19.26
C ASP A 749 -29.03 24.94 19.64
N LEU A 750 -28.95 26.19 19.17
CA LEU A 750 -27.78 27.05 19.42
C LEU A 750 -27.61 27.38 20.91
N GLU A 751 -26.41 27.13 21.44
CA GLU A 751 -26.00 27.55 22.78
C GLU A 751 -24.77 28.46 22.74
N LEU A 752 -24.81 29.54 23.51
CA LEU A 752 -23.69 30.44 23.74
C LEU A 752 -23.00 30.07 25.06
N HIS A 753 -21.73 29.69 24.98
CA HIS A 753 -20.92 29.28 26.11
C HIS A 753 -19.87 30.34 26.40
N SER A 754 -19.85 30.84 27.63
CA SER A 754 -18.87 31.83 28.07
C SER A 754 -18.00 31.25 29.16
N HIS A 755 -16.69 31.26 28.94
CA HIS A 755 -15.69 30.65 29.80
C HIS A 755 -14.77 31.71 30.39
N SER A 756 -14.06 31.39 31.47
CA SER A 756 -13.07 32.28 32.10
C SER A 756 -13.66 33.63 32.56
N GLY A 757 -14.96 33.70 32.83
CA GLY A 757 -15.58 34.84 33.48
C GLY A 757 -15.25 34.90 34.96
N VAL A 758 -15.56 36.03 35.61
CA VAL A 758 -15.31 36.21 37.04
C VAL A 758 -16.35 35.39 37.85
N PRO A 759 -15.96 34.38 38.64
CA PRO A 759 -16.90 33.50 39.32
C PRO A 759 -17.90 34.24 40.22
N GLY A 760 -19.17 33.85 40.14
CA GLY A 760 -20.27 34.46 40.90
C GLY A 760 -20.67 35.87 40.45
N GLN A 761 -20.00 36.45 39.45
CA GLN A 761 -20.39 37.74 38.89
C GLN A 761 -21.48 37.59 37.83
N PHE A 762 -22.28 38.63 37.75
CA PHE A 762 -23.40 38.74 36.83
C PHE A 762 -22.93 39.10 35.42
N GLY A 763 -23.53 38.48 34.41
CA GLY A 763 -23.31 38.75 33.00
C GLY A 763 -24.60 38.77 32.17
N VAL A 764 -24.52 39.38 30.99
CA VAL A 764 -25.60 39.50 30.02
C VAL A 764 -25.03 39.19 28.64
N HIS A 765 -25.48 38.10 28.03
CA HIS A 765 -25.29 37.90 26.59
C HIS A 765 -26.13 38.90 25.80
N PHE A 766 -25.57 39.44 24.74
CA PHE A 766 -26.25 40.35 23.83
C PHE A 766 -25.75 40.16 22.41
N TYR A 767 -26.54 40.60 21.44
CA TYR A 767 -26.25 40.43 20.03
C TYR A 767 -26.72 41.61 19.19
N GLY A 768 -26.26 41.71 17.94
CA GLY A 768 -26.57 42.81 17.03
C GLY A 768 -26.03 42.56 15.62
N PRO A 769 -26.53 43.30 14.61
CA PRO A 769 -26.27 42.98 13.20
C PRO A 769 -24.93 43.52 12.69
N GLY A 770 -24.25 44.40 13.44
CA GLY A 770 -22.98 44.99 13.03
C GLY A 770 -21.80 44.52 13.86
N ASN A 771 -20.62 44.53 13.25
CA ASN A 771 -19.34 44.32 13.93
C ASN A 771 -18.53 45.62 13.91
N PHE A 772 -18.25 46.18 15.08
CA PHE A 772 -17.43 47.38 15.22
C PHE A 772 -16.75 47.37 16.58
N GLU A 773 -15.42 47.33 16.59
CA GLU A 773 -14.64 47.31 17.82
C GLU A 773 -14.42 48.72 18.37
N THR A 774 -14.86 48.96 19.61
CA THR A 774 -14.58 50.20 20.35
C THR A 774 -14.28 49.90 21.80
N PRO A 775 -13.33 50.61 22.45
CA PRO A 775 -13.10 50.47 23.89
C PRO A 775 -14.38 50.71 24.69
N PHE A 776 -14.70 49.81 25.62
CA PHE A 776 -15.87 49.89 26.49
C PHE A 776 -15.63 49.14 27.81
N GLY A 777 -15.61 49.87 28.94
CA GLY A 777 -15.20 49.29 30.22
C GLY A 777 -13.73 48.87 30.21
N ASP A 778 -13.44 47.70 30.77
CA ASP A 778 -12.08 47.14 30.79
C ASP A 778 -11.71 46.39 29.49
N GLY A 779 -12.63 46.28 28.52
CA GLY A 779 -12.44 45.54 27.26
C GLY A 779 -12.95 46.28 26.02
N SER A 780 -13.28 45.51 24.98
CA SER A 780 -13.78 46.03 23.70
C SER A 780 -15.24 45.63 23.48
N LEU A 781 -16.11 46.59 23.14
CA LEU A 781 -17.46 46.34 22.61
C LEU A 781 -17.35 46.14 21.10
N CYS A 782 -17.86 45.01 20.61
CA CYS A 782 -17.67 44.59 19.21
C CYS A 782 -18.99 44.42 18.46
N VAL A 783 -20.10 44.33 19.19
CA VAL A 783 -21.44 44.25 18.62
C VAL A 783 -22.01 45.66 18.42
N SER A 784 -22.49 45.96 17.22
CA SER A 784 -23.03 47.26 16.82
C SER A 784 -24.32 47.13 15.97
N GLY A 785 -24.84 48.23 15.44
CA GLY A 785 -26.03 48.23 14.56
C GLY A 785 -27.39 48.07 15.28
N GLY A 786 -27.41 48.18 16.61
CA GLY A 786 -28.57 47.94 17.46
C GLY A 786 -28.37 46.67 18.28
N THR A 787 -28.19 46.79 19.59
CA THR A 787 -27.90 45.66 20.47
C THR A 787 -29.15 45.16 21.19
N PHE A 788 -29.33 43.84 21.18
CA PHE A 788 -30.44 43.12 21.79
C PHE A 788 -29.91 42.28 22.93
N ARG A 789 -30.52 42.41 24.13
CA ARG A 789 -30.07 41.70 25.33
C ARG A 789 -30.84 40.40 25.49
N LEU A 790 -30.13 39.32 25.77
CA LEU A 790 -30.71 38.02 26.07
C LEU A 790 -31.08 37.99 27.56
N GLN A 791 -32.38 38.02 27.86
CA GLN A 791 -32.94 38.09 29.21
C GLN A 791 -33.42 36.71 29.72
N PRO A 792 -33.40 36.43 31.02
CA PRO A 792 -32.80 37.25 32.08
C PRO A 792 -31.27 37.18 32.03
N PRO A 793 -30.57 38.11 32.68
CA PRO A 793 -29.14 37.99 32.94
C PRO A 793 -28.82 36.75 33.78
N GLN A 794 -27.62 36.23 33.63
CA GLN A 794 -27.15 35.04 34.35
C GLN A 794 -25.88 35.37 35.14
N SER A 795 -25.50 34.52 36.09
CA SER A 795 -24.22 34.64 36.79
C SER A 795 -23.28 33.56 36.32
N PHE A 796 -21.99 33.87 36.25
CA PHE A 796 -20.95 32.88 36.09
C PHE A 796 -20.96 31.93 37.30
N ASN A 797 -20.85 30.62 37.05
CA ASN A 797 -20.75 29.61 38.10
C ASN A 797 -19.40 29.70 38.85
N SER A 798 -19.15 28.78 39.78
CA SER A 798 -17.89 28.74 40.55
C SER A 798 -16.65 28.51 39.69
N SER A 799 -16.80 27.93 38.51
CA SER A 799 -15.74 27.67 37.54
C SER A 799 -15.54 28.82 36.55
N GLY A 800 -16.33 29.88 36.63
CA GLY A 800 -16.26 31.00 35.69
C GLY A 800 -16.94 30.71 34.36
N GLU A 801 -17.95 29.83 34.33
CA GLU A 801 -18.72 29.49 33.13
C GLU A 801 -20.15 30.02 33.18
N MET A 802 -20.69 30.37 32.01
CA MET A 802 -22.08 30.81 31.84
C MET A 802 -22.60 30.34 30.48
N VAL A 803 -23.73 29.62 30.49
CA VAL A 803 -24.33 29.00 29.30
C VAL A 803 -25.69 29.61 29.01
N ARG A 804 -25.94 29.93 27.73
CA ARG A 804 -27.19 30.49 27.26
C ARG A 804 -27.71 29.75 26.03
N VAL A 805 -28.78 28.97 26.20
CA VAL A 805 -29.56 28.40 25.11
C VAL A 805 -30.35 29.50 24.40
N ILE A 806 -30.34 29.49 23.06
CA ILE A 806 -31.02 30.45 22.20
C ILE A 806 -32.13 29.74 21.44
N ASP A 807 -33.37 30.18 21.66
CA ASP A 807 -34.50 29.81 20.81
C ASP A 807 -34.51 30.74 19.59
N LEU A 808 -33.95 30.26 18.48
CA LEU A 808 -33.92 30.89 17.17
C LEU A 808 -35.29 30.97 16.50
N ALA A 809 -36.25 30.12 16.88
CA ALA A 809 -37.64 30.21 16.39
C ALA A 809 -38.44 31.32 17.09
N ALA A 810 -38.00 31.72 18.29
CA ALA A 810 -38.55 32.84 19.05
C ALA A 810 -37.42 33.68 19.69
N PRO A 811 -36.60 34.38 18.89
CA PRO A 811 -35.44 35.11 19.40
C PRO A 811 -35.89 36.07 20.52
N PRO A 812 -35.19 36.11 21.68
CA PRO A 812 -35.71 36.74 22.89
C PRO A 812 -36.24 38.17 22.65
N THR A 813 -37.54 38.34 22.87
CA THR A 813 -38.28 39.54 22.51
C THR A 813 -38.02 40.70 23.47
N GLY A 814 -37.59 41.83 22.91
CA GLY A 814 -37.38 43.07 23.66
C GLY A 814 -37.37 44.38 22.85
N GLY A 815 -37.62 44.38 21.53
CA GLY A 815 -37.51 45.61 20.72
C GLY A 815 -38.18 45.68 19.34
N GLY A 816 -39.01 44.72 18.93
CA GLY A 816 -39.54 44.67 17.54
C GLY A 816 -38.55 44.04 16.54
N GLN A 817 -39.03 43.64 15.35
CA GLN A 817 -38.43 42.71 14.37
C GLN A 817 -36.90 42.50 14.50
N SER A 818 -36.53 41.58 15.40
CA SER A 818 -35.19 41.06 15.66
C SER A 818 -35.10 39.60 15.15
N GLU A 819 -35.74 39.32 14.00
CA GLU A 819 -35.77 37.97 13.45
C GLU A 819 -34.37 37.63 12.92
N ILE A 820 -33.74 36.63 13.55
CA ILE A 820 -32.57 35.97 12.98
C ILE A 820 -33.11 35.14 11.82
N LEU A 821 -32.77 35.55 10.60
CA LEU A 821 -33.24 34.93 9.36
C LEU A 821 -32.14 34.09 8.72
N ALA A 822 -32.51 33.11 7.91
CA ALA A 822 -31.56 32.34 7.13
C ALA A 822 -30.77 33.29 6.20
N GLY A 823 -29.46 33.12 6.16
CA GLY A 823 -28.51 33.99 5.47
C GLY A 823 -28.18 35.30 6.19
N SER A 824 -28.78 35.58 7.35
CA SER A 824 -28.40 36.75 8.17
C SER A 824 -27.21 36.44 9.06
N THR A 825 -26.33 37.43 9.27
CA THR A 825 -25.19 37.35 10.18
C THR A 825 -25.43 38.23 11.40
N TRP A 826 -25.22 37.70 12.59
CA TRP A 826 -25.36 38.41 13.86
C TRP A 826 -24.13 38.20 14.74
N TYR A 827 -23.73 39.26 15.44
CA TYR A 827 -22.56 39.24 16.32
C TYR A 827 -23.01 39.12 17.77
N PHE A 828 -22.44 38.18 18.52
CA PHE A 828 -22.76 37.88 19.91
C PHE A 828 -21.59 38.24 20.82
N GLN A 829 -21.88 38.73 22.02
CA GLN A 829 -20.89 39.07 23.04
C GLN A 829 -21.52 39.04 24.43
N VAL A 830 -20.69 38.93 25.47
CA VAL A 830 -21.13 39.02 26.87
C VAL A 830 -20.56 40.26 27.52
N TRP A 831 -21.42 41.01 28.21
CA TRP A 831 -21.03 42.02 29.18
C TRP A 831 -21.09 41.39 30.57
N TYR A 832 -20.08 41.59 31.41
CA TYR A 832 -20.10 41.04 32.77
C TYR A 832 -19.46 41.95 33.80
N ARG A 833 -19.90 41.81 35.06
CA ARG A 833 -19.35 42.54 36.19
C ARG A 833 -17.95 42.06 36.53
N ASP A 834 -17.07 43.02 36.75
CA ASP A 834 -15.72 42.78 37.21
C ASP A 834 -15.31 43.92 38.16
N PRO A 835 -15.77 43.90 39.42
CA PRO A 835 -15.55 45.00 40.37
C PRO A 835 -14.07 45.29 40.64
N ALA A 836 -13.20 44.29 40.46
CA ALA A 836 -11.76 44.38 40.68
C ALA A 836 -10.98 44.39 39.34
N GLY A 837 -11.65 44.74 38.24
CA GLY A 837 -11.08 44.70 36.90
C GLY A 837 -9.82 45.57 36.74
N PRO A 838 -8.91 45.23 35.82
CA PRO A 838 -7.58 45.85 35.72
C PRO A 838 -7.59 47.36 35.45
N LEU A 839 -8.62 47.87 34.78
CA LEU A 839 -8.75 49.30 34.46
C LEU A 839 -9.75 50.02 35.36
N GLY A 840 -10.35 49.32 36.32
CA GLY A 840 -11.16 49.89 37.39
C GLY A 840 -12.56 50.37 36.95
N ASN A 841 -13.05 50.00 35.76
CA ASN A 841 -14.39 50.40 35.31
C ASN A 841 -15.52 49.56 35.95
N GLY A 842 -15.18 48.47 36.63
CA GLY A 842 -16.13 47.61 37.35
C GLY A 842 -16.88 46.60 36.49
N TYR A 843 -16.57 46.53 35.19
CA TYR A 843 -17.13 45.58 34.22
C TYR A 843 -16.19 45.38 33.03
N ASN A 844 -16.36 44.27 32.33
CA ASN A 844 -15.57 43.87 31.18
C ASN A 844 -16.46 43.17 30.13
N LEU A 845 -15.90 42.84 28.96
CA LEU A 845 -16.58 42.12 27.89
C LEU A 845 -15.80 40.87 27.47
N SER A 846 -16.53 39.86 27.01
CA SER A 846 -15.95 38.67 26.41
C SER A 846 -15.38 38.95 25.02
N SER A 847 -14.72 37.96 24.43
CA SER A 847 -14.58 37.89 22.97
C SER A 847 -15.96 37.84 22.30
N SER A 848 -16.01 38.14 21.00
CA SER A 848 -17.26 38.12 20.22
C SER A 848 -17.21 37.09 19.10
N LEU A 849 -18.39 36.61 18.67
CA LEU A 849 -18.54 35.70 17.54
C LEU A 849 -19.56 36.26 16.54
N GLY A 850 -19.23 36.27 15.26
CA GLY A 850 -20.16 36.50 14.16
C GLY A 850 -20.74 35.19 13.67
N ILE A 851 -22.06 35.02 13.74
CA ILE A 851 -22.77 33.80 13.38
C ILE A 851 -23.68 34.10 12.20
N SER A 852 -23.42 33.45 11.07
CA SER A 852 -24.32 33.40 9.91
C SER A 852 -25.23 32.19 10.04
N PHE A 853 -26.53 32.41 9.94
CA PHE A 853 -27.54 31.38 10.19
C PHE A 853 -27.97 30.72 8.90
N CYS A 854 -27.97 29.38 8.88
CA CYS A 854 -28.52 28.61 7.77
C CYS A 854 -29.99 28.25 8.05
N PRO A 855 -30.74 27.86 7.00
CA PRO A 855 -32.10 27.35 7.16
C PRO A 855 -32.22 26.30 8.26
#